data_AF-W2T6Z7-F1
#
_entry.id   AF-W2T6Z7-F1
#
_cell.length_a   1.000
_cell.length_b   1.000
_cell.length_c   1.000
_cell.angle_alpha   90.00
_cell.angle_beta   90.00
_cell.angle_gamma   90.00
#
_symmetry.space_group_name_H-M   'P 1'
#
loop_
_entity.id
_entity.type
_entity.pdbx_description
1 polymer ?
#
loop_
_entity_poly.entity_id
_entity_poly.type
_entity_poly.pdbx_seq_one_letter_code
_entity_poly.pdbx_strand_id
1 'polypeptide(L)'
;MSEQRGSSQFRSVNFCAVFVAMPNPPAKEDTWAFQKIGAAFPPNPVKVLGQQNMYVALWYKHGKPIHGRSWNNGGVVECSFPYKKSELRTAQQLEGNIQVLQYTGDHNTQGFWYEWIKYKERFDNTETRQLLRCGDSFPIFWKDRSEGPLLGYVDNKTEIALFSCDGKVYEKKGGELSDMYIIVRNTAGGPPHCECSTCRVAPPPPGPPPPRVMIDEWMDIRAGDPWPDRPLVKALDKTLDNTISGENPDQFVALWYQAGEPVMGRVWNEGGKVAANFCWNKNEYKGNVGSIQVLVHLSEHVRGFDYSWIPFPQAASFDKSKEWIPVHVDNTKGDISSGVITFDGKQILGKVDVKNEKSSAGFGGKENMLVGPACANNTGPLLGYVDNKTEIALFSCDGAVYEKKGGELNDMYIVVRNTKGGPPFCECAHCPKAPPPPPVPPPGPPPPRNSFITKFLKGPLLGYVDNKTEIALFSCDGAVYEKKGGELNDMYIVVRNTKGGPPFCECAHCPKAPPPPPVPPPGPPPPRVMIDEWMDIRAGDPWPDRPLVKALDKTLDNTIPGENPDQYVALWYQAGEPVMGRIWNEGGKVAANFCWNKNEYKGNVGSIQVLVHLSEHVRGFDYSWIPFPQAASFDKNKEWIPVHVDNTKGDISSGVITFDGKQILGKVDVKNEKSSAGFGGKENMLVGPACASNTVVLCRKAKPGYKFD
;
A
#
# COMPACT_ATOMS: atom_id res chain seq x y z
N MET A 1 -35.09 46.17 -59.42
CA MET A 1 -34.77 47.57 -59.07
C MET A 1 -35.43 47.86 -57.73
N SER A 2 -34.82 48.37 -56.68
CA SER A 2 -33.43 48.71 -56.31
C SER A 2 -33.55 49.20 -54.86
N GLU A 3 -32.96 48.52 -53.89
CA GLU A 3 -31.90 49.03 -53.00
C GLU A 3 -32.04 50.48 -52.50
N GLN A 4 -32.12 50.66 -51.16
CA GLN A 4 -30.95 51.06 -50.35
C GLN A 4 -31.21 51.06 -48.82
N ARG A 5 -30.26 50.43 -48.10
CA ARG A 5 -29.61 50.74 -46.80
C ARG A 5 -30.44 51.02 -45.54
N GLY A 6 -30.15 50.21 -44.51
CA GLY A 6 -30.36 50.53 -43.09
C GLY A 6 -29.57 49.57 -42.19
N SER A 7 -28.76 50.13 -41.30
CA SER A 7 -27.73 49.53 -40.42
C SER A 7 -28.20 48.43 -39.45
N SER A 8 -27.41 47.36 -39.31
CA SER A 8 -27.54 46.36 -38.24
C SER A 8 -26.53 46.60 -37.11
N GLN A 9 -27.00 47.07 -35.95
CA GLN A 9 -26.29 46.95 -34.68
C GLN A 9 -26.63 45.59 -34.05
N PHE A 10 -25.62 44.73 -33.93
CA PHE A 10 -25.69 43.48 -33.16
C PHE A 10 -25.73 43.80 -31.66
N ARG A 11 -26.83 43.44 -30.99
CA ARG A 11 -26.85 43.28 -29.51
C ARG A 11 -26.65 41.80 -29.20
N SER A 12 -25.49 41.48 -28.64
CA SER A 12 -25.19 40.23 -27.97
C SER A 12 -26.11 40.06 -26.76
N VAL A 13 -26.89 38.98 -26.74
CA VAL A 13 -27.64 38.53 -25.56
C VAL A 13 -26.87 37.33 -25.01
N ASN A 14 -26.29 37.51 -23.82
CA ASN A 14 -25.62 36.45 -23.07
C ASN A 14 -26.62 35.36 -22.70
N PHE A 15 -26.55 34.19 -23.36
CA PHE A 15 -27.11 32.95 -22.84
C PHE A 15 -26.12 32.36 -21.84
N CYS A 16 -26.36 32.58 -20.55
CA CYS A 16 -25.72 31.79 -19.50
C CYS A 16 -26.43 30.43 -19.45
N ALA A 17 -25.94 29.46 -20.22
CA ALA A 17 -26.45 28.09 -20.18
C ALA A 17 -26.05 27.43 -18.86
N VAL A 18 -26.96 27.43 -17.89
CA VAL A 18 -26.92 26.49 -16.77
C VAL A 18 -27.25 25.12 -17.35
N PHE A 19 -26.25 24.29 -17.61
CA PHE A 19 -26.46 22.89 -17.99
C PHE A 19 -26.98 22.14 -16.77
N VAL A 20 -28.31 21.99 -16.69
CA VAL A 20 -28.99 21.11 -15.75
C VAL A 20 -28.62 19.67 -16.14
N ALA A 21 -28.13 18.87 -15.18
CA ALA A 21 -27.87 17.45 -15.38
C ALA A 21 -29.12 16.79 -15.98
N MET A 22 -28.96 15.98 -17.04
CA MET A 22 -30.10 15.31 -17.67
C MET A 22 -30.85 14.47 -16.62
N PRO A 23 -32.18 14.57 -16.52
CA PRO A 23 -32.95 13.82 -15.53
C PRO A 23 -32.86 12.32 -15.82
N ASN A 24 -32.73 11.51 -14.77
CA ASN A 24 -32.78 10.06 -14.86
C ASN A 24 -34.13 9.61 -15.49
N PRO A 25 -34.19 8.43 -16.13
CA PRO A 25 -35.47 7.88 -16.54
C PRO A 25 -36.37 7.60 -15.32
N PRO A 26 -37.69 7.39 -15.52
CA PRO A 26 -38.59 7.03 -14.43
C PRO A 26 -38.06 5.84 -13.62
N ALA A 27 -38.00 6.01 -12.29
CA ALA A 27 -37.45 5.00 -11.40
C ALA A 27 -38.29 3.72 -11.40
N LYS A 28 -37.66 2.57 -11.71
CA LYS A 28 -38.25 1.23 -11.63
C LYS A 28 -38.46 0.79 -10.18
N GLU A 29 -39.22 -0.26 -9.94
CA GLU A 29 -39.30 -0.84 -8.59
C GLU A 29 -38.01 -1.55 -8.16
N ASP A 30 -37.81 -1.67 -6.85
CA ASP A 30 -36.69 -2.41 -6.27
C ASP A 30 -36.80 -3.90 -6.62
N THR A 31 -35.71 -4.51 -7.07
CA THR A 31 -35.71 -5.94 -7.41
C THR A 31 -35.30 -6.79 -6.21
N TRP A 32 -36.22 -7.64 -5.76
CA TRP A 32 -36.00 -8.60 -4.67
C TRP A 32 -35.96 -10.03 -5.24
N ALA A 33 -34.77 -10.55 -5.49
CA ALA A 33 -34.61 -11.87 -6.11
C ALA A 33 -34.92 -12.99 -5.12
N PHE A 34 -35.84 -13.87 -5.51
CA PHE A 34 -36.12 -15.10 -4.78
C PHE A 34 -34.86 -15.96 -4.70
N GLN A 35 -34.55 -16.39 -3.49
CA GLN A 35 -33.32 -17.10 -3.21
C GLN A 35 -33.60 -18.26 -2.23
N LYS A 36 -33.30 -19.47 -2.69
CA LYS A 36 -33.34 -20.66 -1.86
C LYS A 36 -32.17 -20.63 -0.88
N ILE A 37 -32.46 -20.84 0.41
CA ILE A 37 -31.42 -20.97 1.44
C ILE A 37 -30.57 -22.21 1.13
N GLY A 38 -29.25 -22.07 1.22
CA GLY A 38 -28.32 -23.14 0.82
C GLY A 38 -28.07 -23.26 -0.69
N ALA A 39 -28.56 -22.33 -1.51
CA ALA A 39 -28.13 -22.17 -2.90
C ALA A 39 -27.22 -20.93 -3.06
N ALA A 40 -26.49 -20.85 -4.18
CA ALA A 40 -25.66 -19.69 -4.50
C ALA A 40 -26.48 -18.40 -4.61
N PHE A 41 -25.87 -17.26 -4.26
CA PHE A 41 -26.46 -15.93 -4.36
C PHE A 41 -26.95 -15.64 -5.79
N PRO A 42 -27.99 -14.81 -5.92
CA PRO A 42 -28.45 -14.38 -7.22
C PRO A 42 -27.48 -13.29 -7.74
N PRO A 43 -27.50 -12.94 -9.05
CA PRO A 43 -26.57 -11.94 -9.59
C PRO A 43 -26.71 -10.57 -8.91
N ASN A 44 -25.62 -9.82 -8.84
CA ASN A 44 -25.57 -8.44 -8.33
C ASN A 44 -26.32 -8.21 -7.00
N PRO A 45 -26.08 -9.03 -5.96
CA PRO A 45 -26.70 -8.83 -4.66
C PRO A 45 -26.16 -7.54 -4.01
N VAL A 46 -27.03 -6.81 -3.31
CA VAL A 46 -26.62 -5.56 -2.66
C VAL A 46 -25.94 -5.86 -1.32
N LYS A 47 -24.63 -5.59 -1.25
CA LYS A 47 -23.83 -5.64 -0.02
C LYS A 47 -24.20 -4.51 0.93
N VAL A 48 -24.07 -4.78 2.22
CA VAL A 48 -24.16 -3.77 3.28
C VAL A 48 -22.90 -2.91 3.25
N LEU A 49 -23.06 -1.59 3.42
CA LEU A 49 -21.98 -0.61 3.31
C LEU A 49 -20.75 -1.01 4.14
N GLY A 50 -19.61 -1.18 3.46
CA GLY A 50 -18.32 -1.48 4.08
C GLY A 50 -18.24 -2.86 4.75
N GLN A 51 -19.17 -3.77 4.45
CA GLN A 51 -19.17 -5.14 4.97
C GLN A 51 -18.71 -6.11 3.89
N GLN A 52 -17.78 -7.02 4.24
CA GLN A 52 -17.22 -7.97 3.28
C GLN A 52 -18.23 -9.06 2.87
N ASN A 53 -19.01 -9.58 3.83
CA ASN A 53 -19.85 -10.76 3.65
C ASN A 53 -21.23 -10.59 4.30
N MET A 54 -21.87 -9.44 4.08
CA MET A 54 -23.22 -9.17 4.57
C MET A 54 -24.04 -8.50 3.47
N TYR A 55 -25.22 -9.04 3.21
CA TYR A 55 -26.10 -8.61 2.12
C TYR A 55 -27.51 -8.34 2.66
N VAL A 56 -28.23 -7.44 1.98
CA VAL A 56 -29.58 -7.03 2.36
C VAL A 56 -30.57 -8.13 1.96
N ALA A 57 -31.31 -8.65 2.94
CA ALA A 57 -32.26 -9.73 2.73
C ALA A 57 -33.67 -9.34 3.21
N LEU A 58 -34.66 -9.99 2.63
CA LEU A 58 -36.09 -9.80 2.91
C LEU A 58 -36.75 -11.17 3.06
N TRP A 59 -37.64 -11.28 4.04
CA TRP A 59 -38.46 -12.45 4.28
C TRP A 59 -39.89 -12.04 4.58
N TYR A 60 -40.85 -12.90 4.28
CA TYR A 60 -42.26 -12.65 4.56
C TYR A 60 -42.79 -13.67 5.54
N LYS A 61 -43.54 -13.19 6.54
CA LYS A 61 -44.31 -14.05 7.44
C LYS A 61 -45.75 -13.57 7.53
N HIS A 62 -46.69 -14.41 7.10
CA HIS A 62 -48.12 -14.07 7.05
C HIS A 62 -48.39 -12.75 6.31
N GLY A 63 -47.74 -12.56 5.16
CA GLY A 63 -47.85 -11.34 4.34
C GLY A 63 -47.12 -10.12 4.89
N LYS A 64 -46.44 -10.21 6.04
CA LYS A 64 -45.65 -9.11 6.60
C LYS A 64 -44.18 -9.19 6.16
N PRO A 65 -43.64 -8.16 5.51
CA PRO A 65 -42.22 -8.08 5.15
C PRO A 65 -41.35 -7.83 6.39
N ILE A 66 -40.22 -8.51 6.47
CA ILE A 66 -39.22 -8.41 7.53
C ILE A 66 -37.86 -8.38 6.86
N HIS A 67 -37.14 -7.26 6.95
CA HIS A 67 -35.75 -7.22 6.50
C HIS A 67 -34.83 -7.90 7.53
N GLY A 68 -33.74 -8.44 7.01
CA GLY A 68 -32.68 -9.07 7.77
C GLY A 68 -31.40 -9.09 6.94
N ARG A 69 -30.53 -10.06 7.23
CA ARG A 69 -29.25 -10.18 6.55
C ARG A 69 -29.04 -11.57 5.98
N SER A 70 -28.31 -11.63 4.87
CA SER A 70 -27.72 -12.86 4.35
C SER A 70 -26.20 -12.75 4.24
N TRP A 71 -25.53 -13.90 4.18
CA TRP A 71 -24.08 -14.01 3.99
C TRP A 71 -23.73 -15.28 3.25
N ASN A 72 -22.52 -15.32 2.70
CA ASN A 72 -21.94 -16.47 2.03
C ASN A 72 -21.28 -17.40 3.05
N ASN A 73 -21.65 -18.68 3.01
CA ASN A 73 -20.92 -19.75 3.66
C ASN A 73 -20.89 -20.97 2.75
N GLY A 74 -19.71 -21.48 2.40
CA GLY A 74 -19.56 -22.58 1.45
C GLY A 74 -20.05 -22.25 0.03
N GLY A 75 -20.13 -20.96 -0.33
CA GLY A 75 -20.61 -20.51 -1.64
C GLY A 75 -22.12 -20.43 -1.75
N VAL A 76 -22.82 -20.64 -0.65
CA VAL A 76 -24.27 -20.64 -0.58
C VAL A 76 -24.79 -19.63 0.43
N VAL A 77 -26.06 -19.30 0.30
CA VAL A 77 -26.75 -18.30 1.11
C VAL A 77 -27.11 -18.89 2.47
N GLU A 78 -26.58 -18.29 3.53
CA GLU A 78 -27.13 -18.33 4.88
C GLU A 78 -27.77 -16.98 5.23
N CYS A 79 -28.60 -16.94 6.26
CA CYS A 79 -29.33 -15.74 6.63
C CYS A 79 -29.75 -15.71 8.10
N SER A 80 -30.20 -14.53 8.55
CA SER A 80 -30.71 -14.27 9.90
C SER A 80 -31.78 -13.19 9.86
N PHE A 81 -32.93 -13.48 10.48
CA PHE A 81 -34.07 -12.56 10.62
C PHE A 81 -34.57 -12.49 12.07
N PRO A 82 -34.90 -11.29 12.58
CA PRO A 82 -35.53 -11.14 13.88
C PRO A 82 -37.06 -11.33 13.78
N TYR A 83 -37.62 -12.29 14.52
CA TYR A 83 -39.06 -12.51 14.59
C TYR A 83 -39.51 -12.98 15.97
N LYS A 84 -40.51 -12.31 16.56
CA LYS A 84 -41.08 -12.64 17.89
C LYS A 84 -40.01 -12.88 18.97
N LYS A 85 -39.01 -11.99 19.05
CA LYS A 85 -37.87 -12.07 19.98
C LYS A 85 -36.92 -13.26 19.79
N SER A 86 -37.05 -13.99 18.68
CA SER A 86 -36.15 -15.07 18.29
C SER A 86 -35.42 -14.76 16.99
N GLU A 87 -34.17 -15.20 16.90
CA GLU A 87 -33.44 -15.24 15.64
C GLU A 87 -33.86 -16.47 14.83
N LEU A 88 -34.26 -16.26 13.58
CA LEU A 88 -34.58 -17.32 12.62
C LEU A 88 -33.50 -17.39 11.54
N ARG A 89 -32.96 -18.58 11.28
CA ARG A 89 -31.82 -18.79 10.35
C ARG A 89 -32.02 -19.94 9.39
N THR A 90 -32.73 -20.98 9.80
CA THR A 90 -32.79 -22.22 9.03
C THR A 90 -33.88 -22.18 7.96
N ALA A 91 -33.68 -22.95 6.88
CA ALA A 91 -34.70 -23.12 5.85
C ALA A 91 -36.05 -23.59 6.43
N GLN A 92 -36.03 -24.42 7.47
CA GLN A 92 -37.27 -24.87 8.14
C GLN A 92 -37.97 -23.71 8.86
N GLN A 93 -37.24 -22.85 9.57
CA GLN A 93 -37.81 -21.70 10.27
C GLN A 93 -38.35 -20.63 9.30
N LEU A 94 -37.72 -20.51 8.14
CA LEU A 94 -37.97 -19.46 7.14
C LEU A 94 -38.79 -19.93 5.93
N GLU A 95 -39.37 -21.13 5.98
CA GLU A 95 -40.23 -21.67 4.91
C GLU A 95 -39.49 -21.83 3.56
N GLY A 96 -38.19 -22.12 3.61
CA GLY A 96 -37.35 -22.57 2.50
C GLY A 96 -36.71 -21.48 1.64
N ASN A 97 -37.30 -20.28 1.57
CA ASN A 97 -36.84 -19.22 0.67
C ASN A 97 -36.83 -17.86 1.36
N ILE A 98 -35.89 -17.02 0.94
CA ILE A 98 -35.83 -15.59 1.26
C ILE A 98 -35.74 -14.81 -0.05
N GLN A 99 -35.68 -13.48 0.04
CA GLN A 99 -35.29 -12.64 -1.07
C GLN A 99 -34.01 -11.88 -0.73
N VAL A 100 -33.18 -11.63 -1.73
CA VAL A 100 -31.97 -10.80 -1.61
C VAL A 100 -32.14 -9.59 -2.52
N LEU A 101 -31.82 -8.41 -1.99
CA LEU A 101 -31.88 -7.17 -2.77
C LEU A 101 -30.90 -7.23 -3.94
N GLN A 102 -31.36 -6.85 -5.13
CA GLN A 102 -30.52 -6.79 -6.32
C GLN A 102 -30.41 -5.38 -6.87
N TYR A 103 -29.26 -5.10 -7.48
CA TYR A 103 -29.07 -3.93 -8.32
C TYR A 103 -28.34 -4.32 -9.61
N THR A 104 -29.11 -4.63 -10.65
CA THR A 104 -28.56 -5.00 -11.97
C THR A 104 -28.71 -3.83 -12.94
N GLY A 105 -27.59 -3.38 -13.51
CA GLY A 105 -27.54 -2.19 -14.36
C GLY A 105 -27.04 -0.97 -13.60
N ASP A 106 -27.56 0.20 -13.94
CA ASP A 106 -27.13 1.51 -13.44
C ASP A 106 -28.31 2.49 -13.34
N HIS A 107 -28.05 3.73 -12.91
CA HIS A 107 -29.08 4.75 -12.79
C HIS A 107 -29.72 5.12 -14.14
N ASN A 108 -29.03 4.95 -15.28
CA ASN A 108 -29.59 5.20 -16.61
C ASN A 108 -30.56 4.11 -17.06
N THR A 109 -30.50 2.91 -16.48
CA THR A 109 -31.37 1.78 -16.82
C THR A 109 -32.43 1.51 -15.75
N GLN A 110 -32.17 1.90 -14.50
CA GLN A 110 -33.06 1.72 -13.35
C GLN A 110 -33.82 2.99 -12.98
N GLY A 111 -33.30 4.17 -13.32
CA GLY A 111 -33.86 5.47 -12.91
C GLY A 111 -33.52 5.87 -11.47
N PHE A 112 -32.73 5.05 -10.77
CA PHE A 112 -32.23 5.34 -9.43
C PHE A 112 -30.93 4.56 -9.15
N TRP A 113 -30.24 4.93 -8.08
CA TRP A 113 -29.16 4.14 -7.46
C TRP A 113 -29.33 4.11 -5.94
N TYR A 114 -28.79 3.08 -5.27
CA TYR A 114 -28.89 2.95 -3.82
C TYR A 114 -27.82 3.78 -3.11
N GLU A 115 -28.26 4.61 -2.17
CA GLU A 115 -27.42 5.44 -1.32
C GLU A 115 -27.64 5.05 0.14
N TRP A 116 -26.56 4.81 0.87
CA TRP A 116 -26.61 4.61 2.32
C TRP A 116 -26.48 5.96 3.03
N ILE A 117 -27.51 6.36 3.77
CA ILE A 117 -27.54 7.62 4.53
C ILE A 117 -27.75 7.33 6.01
N LYS A 118 -27.44 8.29 6.89
CA LYS A 118 -27.77 8.12 8.31
C LYS A 118 -29.28 8.21 8.51
N TYR A 119 -29.81 7.44 9.45
CA TYR A 119 -31.23 7.40 9.78
C TYR A 119 -31.79 8.79 10.13
N LYS A 120 -31.00 9.64 10.81
CA LYS A 120 -31.41 11.01 11.14
C LYS A 120 -31.59 11.91 9.90
N GLU A 121 -30.95 11.59 8.78
CA GLU A 121 -30.98 12.35 7.52
C GLU A 121 -32.14 11.91 6.61
N ARG A 122 -33.00 10.98 7.06
CA ARG A 122 -34.07 10.38 6.24
C ARG A 122 -35.15 11.34 5.74
N PHE A 123 -35.21 12.54 6.32
CA PHE A 123 -36.15 13.59 5.91
C PHE A 123 -35.49 14.66 5.05
N ASP A 124 -34.17 14.55 4.78
CA ASP A 124 -33.42 15.49 3.96
C ASP A 124 -33.53 15.08 2.47
N ASN A 125 -33.70 16.07 1.58
CA ASN A 125 -33.75 15.87 0.13
C ASN A 125 -34.80 14.85 -0.36
N THR A 126 -35.98 14.83 0.26
CA THR A 126 -37.08 13.91 -0.07
C THR A 126 -37.64 14.07 -1.49
N GLU A 127 -37.30 15.15 -2.19
CA GLU A 127 -37.63 15.36 -3.61
C GLU A 127 -36.90 14.38 -4.53
N THR A 128 -35.67 13.99 -4.18
CA THR A 128 -34.81 13.10 -5.00
C THR A 128 -34.41 11.82 -4.29
N ARG A 129 -34.68 11.70 -2.98
CA ARG A 129 -34.42 10.49 -2.19
C ARG A 129 -35.72 9.84 -1.76
N GLN A 130 -35.87 8.56 -2.09
CA GLN A 130 -37.02 7.74 -1.72
C GLN A 130 -36.56 6.63 -0.77
N LEU A 131 -37.18 6.49 0.39
CA LEU A 131 -36.82 5.43 1.34
C LEU A 131 -37.05 4.04 0.73
N LEU A 132 -36.01 3.18 0.72
CA LEU A 132 -36.18 1.78 0.37
C LEU A 132 -37.00 1.10 1.47
N ARG A 133 -38.15 0.53 1.12
CA ARG A 133 -39.00 -0.19 2.08
C ARG A 133 -39.87 -1.24 1.40
N CYS A 134 -40.33 -2.20 2.18
CA CYS A 134 -41.41 -3.11 1.83
C CYS A 134 -42.46 -3.02 2.94
N GLY A 135 -43.69 -2.59 2.61
CA GLY A 135 -44.70 -2.29 3.61
C GLY A 135 -44.19 -1.31 4.68
N ASP A 136 -44.29 -1.71 5.95
CA ASP A 136 -43.77 -0.94 7.09
C ASP A 136 -42.32 -1.29 7.45
N SER A 137 -41.65 -2.20 6.74
CA SER A 137 -40.27 -2.62 7.04
C SER A 137 -39.27 -1.94 6.12
N PHE A 138 -38.20 -1.40 6.68
CA PHE A 138 -37.03 -0.94 5.90
C PHE A 138 -35.71 -1.35 6.56
N PRO A 139 -34.66 -1.65 5.77
CA PRO A 139 -33.38 -2.11 6.31
C PRO A 139 -32.67 -1.00 7.08
N ILE A 140 -32.04 -1.37 8.19
CA ILE A 140 -31.21 -0.47 9.01
C ILE A 140 -29.93 -1.18 9.45
N PHE A 141 -28.82 -0.47 9.37
CA PHE A 141 -27.48 -0.97 9.58
C PHE A 141 -26.82 -0.31 10.79
N TRP A 142 -26.62 -1.08 11.84
CA TRP A 142 -25.89 -0.68 13.03
C TRP A 142 -24.40 -0.92 12.82
N LYS A 143 -23.76 0.04 12.15
CA LYS A 143 -22.35 -0.04 11.73
C LYS A 143 -21.38 -0.10 12.92
N ASP A 144 -21.52 0.81 13.86
CA ASP A 144 -20.54 1.01 14.94
C ASP A 144 -20.89 0.20 16.21
N ARG A 145 -21.47 -0.99 16.03
CA ARG A 145 -21.77 -1.90 17.14
C ARG A 145 -20.47 -2.55 17.64
N SER A 146 -20.24 -2.50 18.96
CA SER A 146 -19.01 -2.97 19.60
C SER A 146 -18.65 -4.42 19.33
N GLU A 147 -19.64 -5.32 19.30
CA GLU A 147 -19.45 -6.76 19.09
C GLU A 147 -19.58 -7.14 17.60
N GLY A 148 -19.44 -6.15 16.72
CA GLY A 148 -19.48 -6.31 15.28
C GLY A 148 -20.76 -5.74 14.66
N PRO A 149 -20.63 -5.16 13.44
CA PRO A 149 -21.71 -4.52 12.71
C PRO A 149 -22.87 -5.48 12.44
N LEU A 150 -24.11 -4.96 12.43
CA LEU A 150 -25.30 -5.79 12.21
C LEU A 150 -26.37 -5.08 11.39
N LEU A 151 -26.94 -5.80 10.43
CA LEU A 151 -28.09 -5.35 9.64
C LEU A 151 -29.38 -5.98 10.19
N GLY A 152 -30.39 -5.14 10.36
CA GLY A 152 -31.74 -5.50 10.77
C GLY A 152 -32.78 -4.68 10.02
N TYR A 153 -33.92 -4.42 10.66
CA TYR A 153 -34.99 -3.61 10.08
C TYR A 153 -35.61 -2.67 11.09
N VAL A 154 -36.17 -1.56 10.61
CA VAL A 154 -37.08 -0.70 11.38
C VAL A 154 -38.51 -0.99 10.97
N ASP A 155 -39.39 -1.13 11.95
CA ASP A 155 -40.84 -1.04 11.74
C ASP A 155 -41.26 0.44 11.74
N ASN A 156 -41.69 0.93 10.58
CA ASN A 156 -42.08 2.31 10.33
C ASN A 156 -43.29 2.77 11.15
N LYS A 157 -44.09 1.85 11.72
CA LYS A 157 -45.21 2.21 12.60
C LYS A 157 -44.78 2.46 14.04
N THR A 158 -43.82 1.67 14.53
CA THR A 158 -43.38 1.72 15.93
C THR A 158 -42.08 2.48 16.10
N GLU A 159 -41.35 2.74 15.01
CA GLU A 159 -39.99 3.28 14.98
C GLU A 159 -39.01 2.48 15.85
N ILE A 160 -39.24 1.17 15.93
CA ILE A 160 -38.35 0.22 16.62
C ILE A 160 -37.51 -0.50 15.57
N ALA A 161 -36.20 -0.47 15.76
CA ALA A 161 -35.25 -1.26 15.01
C ALA A 161 -35.03 -2.62 15.70
N LEU A 162 -35.07 -3.70 14.93
CA LEU A 162 -34.86 -5.06 15.39
C LEU A 162 -33.68 -5.70 14.65
N PHE A 163 -32.79 -6.34 15.41
CA PHE A 163 -31.57 -6.96 14.91
C PHE A 163 -31.46 -8.39 15.46
N SER A 164 -31.07 -9.37 14.64
CA SER A 164 -30.91 -10.76 15.07
C SER A 164 -29.45 -11.23 15.09
N CYS A 165 -29.05 -11.80 16.22
CA CYS A 165 -27.73 -12.43 16.41
C CYS A 165 -27.78 -13.39 17.60
N ASP A 166 -26.95 -14.43 17.59
CA ASP A 166 -26.70 -15.32 18.74
C ASP A 166 -27.97 -15.89 19.39
N GLY A 167 -28.96 -16.24 18.57
CA GLY A 167 -30.25 -16.78 19.00
C GLY A 167 -31.22 -15.73 19.57
N LYS A 168 -30.84 -14.45 19.58
CA LYS A 168 -31.56 -13.34 20.23
C LYS A 168 -31.98 -12.26 19.25
N VAL A 169 -32.92 -11.44 19.69
CA VAL A 169 -33.31 -10.20 19.02
C VAL A 169 -32.95 -9.01 19.91
N TYR A 170 -32.24 -8.05 19.34
CA TYR A 170 -31.90 -6.78 19.96
C TYR A 170 -32.85 -5.71 19.45
N GLU A 171 -33.41 -4.92 20.37
CA GLU A 171 -34.32 -3.82 20.05
C GLU A 171 -33.64 -2.47 20.31
N LYS A 172 -33.78 -1.53 19.38
CA LYS A 172 -33.27 -0.16 19.47
C LYS A 172 -34.35 0.82 19.04
N LYS A 173 -34.39 2.01 19.64
CA LYS A 173 -35.43 3.01 19.35
C LYS A 173 -35.00 4.44 19.65
N GLY A 174 -35.72 5.40 19.09
CA GLY A 174 -35.51 6.83 19.34
C GLY A 174 -34.11 7.28 18.94
N GLY A 175 -33.46 8.08 19.80
CA GLY A 175 -32.16 8.70 19.51
C GLY A 175 -31.03 7.71 19.17
N GLU A 176 -31.10 6.46 19.65
CA GLU A 176 -30.10 5.42 19.36
C GLU A 176 -29.99 5.06 17.88
N LEU A 177 -31.03 5.33 17.09
CA LEU A 177 -31.05 5.02 15.66
C LEU A 177 -30.30 6.06 14.82
N SER A 178 -30.07 7.26 15.36
CA SER A 178 -29.70 8.46 14.59
C SER A 178 -28.49 8.29 13.65
N ASP A 179 -27.45 7.62 14.12
CA ASP A 179 -26.21 7.39 13.38
C ASP A 179 -26.12 5.99 12.72
N MET A 180 -27.17 5.18 12.83
CA MET A 180 -27.31 3.96 12.02
C MET A 180 -27.62 4.33 10.56
N TYR A 181 -27.33 3.42 9.63
CA TYR A 181 -27.49 3.69 8.21
C TYR A 181 -28.73 3.01 7.64
N ILE A 182 -29.42 3.69 6.73
CA ILE A 182 -30.55 3.14 5.96
C ILE A 182 -30.27 3.31 4.48
N ILE A 183 -31.05 2.64 3.64
CA ILE A 183 -30.95 2.74 2.19
C ILE A 183 -32.04 3.67 1.68
N VAL A 184 -31.63 4.63 0.83
CA VAL A 184 -32.54 5.40 0.00
C VAL A 184 -32.24 5.14 -1.48
N ARG A 185 -33.27 5.23 -2.30
CA ARG A 185 -33.17 5.28 -3.76
C ARG A 185 -32.95 6.74 -4.12
N ASN A 186 -31.78 7.06 -4.67
CA ASN A 186 -31.49 8.39 -5.19
C ASN A 186 -31.87 8.42 -6.68
N THR A 187 -32.86 9.25 -7.02
CA THR A 187 -33.44 9.35 -8.37
C THR A 187 -32.82 10.47 -9.19
N ALA A 188 -31.83 11.20 -8.67
CA ALA A 188 -31.16 12.29 -9.36
C ALA A 188 -29.69 11.97 -9.63
N GLY A 189 -29.28 12.12 -10.89
CA GLY A 189 -27.90 11.88 -11.33
C GLY A 189 -27.43 10.44 -11.08
N GLY A 190 -26.11 10.25 -11.09
CA GLY A 190 -25.46 8.98 -10.82
C GLY A 190 -24.69 8.96 -9.49
N PRO A 191 -24.21 7.77 -9.06
CA PRO A 191 -23.37 7.66 -7.87
C PRO A 191 -22.05 8.44 -8.03
N PRO A 192 -21.37 8.81 -6.92
CA PRO A 192 -20.21 9.73 -6.94
C PRO A 192 -19.03 9.34 -7.83
N HIS A 193 -18.91 8.07 -8.20
CA HIS A 193 -17.83 7.53 -9.05
C HIS A 193 -18.37 6.89 -10.33
N CYS A 194 -19.56 7.28 -10.78
CA CYS A 194 -20.15 6.72 -11.99
C CYS A 194 -19.35 7.15 -13.23
N GLU A 195 -18.96 6.17 -14.04
CA GLU A 195 -18.21 6.40 -15.27
C GLU A 195 -19.06 6.28 -16.54
N CYS A 196 -20.39 6.30 -16.43
CA CYS A 196 -21.24 6.26 -17.62
C CYS A 196 -21.09 7.54 -18.45
N SER A 197 -21.49 7.49 -19.72
CA SER A 197 -21.43 8.64 -20.63
C SER A 197 -22.22 9.85 -20.11
N THR A 198 -23.36 9.63 -19.45
CA THR A 198 -24.18 10.71 -18.85
C THR A 198 -23.41 11.45 -17.75
N CYS A 199 -22.76 10.74 -16.84
CA CYS A 199 -22.03 11.33 -15.72
C CYS A 199 -20.70 11.95 -16.13
N ARG A 200 -20.01 11.41 -17.16
CA ARG A 200 -18.74 11.96 -17.67
C ARG A 200 -18.88 13.34 -18.31
N VAL A 201 -20.08 13.70 -18.78
CA VAL A 201 -20.36 14.99 -19.45
C VAL A 201 -20.90 16.04 -18.49
N ALA A 202 -21.39 15.63 -17.31
CA ALA A 202 -21.86 16.58 -16.30
C ALA A 202 -20.67 17.41 -15.78
N PRO A 203 -20.80 18.74 -15.67
CA PRO A 203 -19.79 19.57 -15.00
C PRO A 203 -19.56 18.99 -13.60
N PRO A 204 -18.30 18.86 -13.13
CA PRO A 204 -18.04 18.43 -11.76
C PRO A 204 -18.83 19.36 -10.82
N PRO A 205 -19.51 18.81 -9.80
CA PRO A 205 -20.30 19.61 -8.87
C PRO A 205 -19.44 20.76 -8.33
N PRO A 206 -19.97 22.00 -8.19
CA PRO A 206 -19.22 23.08 -7.54
C PRO A 206 -18.87 22.66 -6.11
N GLY A 207 -17.60 22.32 -5.88
CA GLY A 207 -17.13 21.77 -4.62
C GLY A 207 -15.81 20.99 -4.78
N PRO A 208 -15.20 20.54 -3.67
CA PRO A 208 -14.05 19.65 -3.73
C PRO A 208 -14.43 18.34 -4.45
N PRO A 209 -13.50 17.71 -5.18
CA PRO A 209 -13.76 16.44 -5.86
C PRO A 209 -14.24 15.37 -4.86
N PRO A 210 -15.06 14.40 -5.29
CA PRO A 210 -15.49 13.31 -4.42
C PRO A 210 -14.29 12.63 -3.75
N PRO A 211 -14.40 12.27 -2.45
CA PRO A 211 -13.34 11.50 -1.79
C PRO A 211 -13.03 10.23 -2.57
N ARG A 212 -11.74 9.92 -2.72
CA ARG A 212 -11.32 8.67 -3.39
C ARG A 212 -11.74 7.45 -2.58
N VAL A 213 -12.02 6.35 -3.27
CA VAL A 213 -12.40 5.07 -2.64
C VAL A 213 -11.20 4.47 -1.92
N MET A 214 -11.36 4.19 -0.62
CA MET A 214 -10.31 3.64 0.26
C MET A 214 -10.55 2.19 0.70
N ILE A 215 -11.55 1.52 0.11
CA ILE A 215 -11.90 0.13 0.38
C ILE A 215 -11.61 -0.73 -0.85
N ASP A 216 -11.24 -2.00 -0.62
CA ASP A 216 -11.05 -2.96 -1.71
C ASP A 216 -12.38 -3.26 -2.41
N GLU A 217 -12.37 -3.30 -3.72
CA GLU A 217 -13.56 -3.57 -4.53
C GLU A 217 -13.67 -5.06 -4.83
N TRP A 218 -14.72 -5.68 -4.30
CA TRP A 218 -14.99 -7.10 -4.41
C TRP A 218 -16.28 -7.35 -5.18
N MET A 219 -16.17 -7.85 -6.41
CA MET A 219 -17.32 -8.18 -7.25
C MET A 219 -17.87 -9.57 -6.91
N ASP A 220 -19.17 -9.65 -6.63
CA ASP A 220 -19.86 -10.92 -6.43
C ASP A 220 -20.11 -11.63 -7.77
N ILE A 221 -19.73 -12.90 -7.86
CA ILE A 221 -19.91 -13.74 -9.05
C ILE A 221 -20.03 -15.20 -8.64
N ARG A 222 -20.58 -16.08 -9.49
CA ARG A 222 -20.57 -17.52 -9.23
C ARG A 222 -19.56 -18.23 -10.11
N ALA A 223 -19.01 -19.33 -9.60
CA ALA A 223 -18.34 -20.30 -10.44
C ALA A 223 -19.29 -20.78 -11.54
N GLY A 224 -18.82 -20.75 -12.79
CA GLY A 224 -19.58 -21.08 -13.99
C GLY A 224 -20.33 -19.91 -14.64
N ASP A 225 -20.42 -18.74 -14.00
CA ASP A 225 -20.91 -17.53 -14.67
C ASP A 225 -19.93 -17.11 -15.80
N PRO A 226 -20.38 -16.31 -16.78
CA PRO A 226 -19.50 -15.74 -17.80
C PRO A 226 -18.32 -14.98 -17.19
N TRP A 227 -17.16 -15.05 -17.83
CA TRP A 227 -15.99 -14.31 -17.41
C TRP A 227 -16.27 -12.79 -17.44
N PRO A 228 -15.93 -12.03 -16.39
CA PRO A 228 -16.28 -10.63 -16.30
C PRO A 228 -15.38 -9.75 -17.19
N ASP A 229 -15.96 -8.65 -17.68
CA ASP A 229 -15.23 -7.64 -18.46
C ASP A 229 -14.49 -6.61 -17.59
N ARG A 230 -14.69 -6.64 -16.26
CA ARG A 230 -14.01 -5.73 -15.32
C ARG A 230 -12.54 -6.14 -15.16
N PRO A 231 -11.61 -5.17 -15.02
CA PRO A 231 -10.20 -5.47 -14.79
C PRO A 231 -10.00 -6.11 -13.40
N LEU A 232 -9.52 -7.34 -13.37
CA LEU A 232 -9.31 -8.13 -12.15
C LEU A 232 -7.85 -8.06 -11.68
N VAL A 233 -7.59 -8.25 -10.39
CA VAL A 233 -6.22 -8.32 -9.86
C VAL A 233 -5.59 -9.67 -10.20
N LYS A 234 -4.61 -9.65 -11.10
CA LYS A 234 -3.90 -10.84 -11.61
C LYS A 234 -2.69 -11.17 -10.72
N ALA A 235 -2.41 -12.45 -10.52
CA ALA A 235 -1.23 -12.92 -9.80
C ALA A 235 0.06 -12.34 -10.41
N LEU A 236 0.86 -11.63 -9.59
CA LEU A 236 2.09 -10.94 -10.00
C LEU A 236 1.95 -9.98 -11.20
N ASP A 237 0.72 -9.56 -11.52
CA ASP A 237 0.40 -8.76 -12.70
C ASP A 237 0.88 -9.39 -14.04
N LYS A 238 1.08 -10.71 -14.06
CA LYS A 238 1.59 -11.45 -15.22
C LYS A 238 0.95 -12.82 -15.35
N THR A 239 1.18 -13.46 -16.50
CA THR A 239 0.98 -14.90 -16.65
C THR A 239 2.09 -15.61 -15.87
N LEU A 240 1.75 -16.59 -15.04
CA LEU A 240 2.75 -17.32 -14.26
C LEU A 240 3.55 -18.27 -15.17
N ASP A 241 4.84 -17.98 -15.35
CA ASP A 241 5.72 -18.68 -16.29
C ASP A 241 5.97 -20.16 -15.92
N ASN A 242 5.84 -20.50 -14.63
CA ASN A 242 6.08 -21.84 -14.10
C ASN A 242 5.05 -22.20 -13.03
N THR A 243 3.80 -22.46 -13.42
CA THR A 243 2.72 -22.87 -12.49
C THR A 243 2.68 -24.40 -12.26
N ILE A 244 1.95 -24.82 -11.23
CA ILE A 244 1.67 -26.25 -10.95
C ILE A 244 1.00 -26.91 -12.16
N SER A 245 1.37 -28.15 -12.45
CA SER A 245 0.84 -28.90 -13.60
C SER A 245 -0.69 -29.05 -13.50
N GLY A 246 -1.39 -28.80 -14.59
CA GLY A 246 -2.86 -28.86 -14.64
C GLY A 246 -3.58 -27.62 -14.10
N GLU A 247 -2.84 -26.61 -13.65
CA GLU A 247 -3.39 -25.30 -13.26
C GLU A 247 -3.22 -24.28 -14.40
N ASN A 248 -4.19 -23.37 -14.53
CA ASN A 248 -4.10 -22.27 -15.49
C ASN A 248 -3.03 -21.26 -15.02
N PRO A 249 -2.12 -20.79 -15.87
CA PRO A 249 -1.11 -19.80 -15.48
C PRO A 249 -1.67 -18.37 -15.30
N ASP A 250 -2.84 -18.07 -15.85
CA ASP A 250 -3.56 -16.80 -15.65
C ASP A 250 -4.51 -16.91 -14.46
N GLN A 251 -4.02 -16.56 -13.27
CA GLN A 251 -4.74 -16.69 -12.01
C GLN A 251 -5.08 -15.31 -11.44
N PHE A 252 -6.29 -15.16 -10.90
CA PHE A 252 -6.79 -13.89 -10.33
C PHE A 252 -7.29 -14.07 -8.91
N VAL A 253 -7.14 -13.03 -8.09
CA VAL A 253 -7.47 -13.05 -6.67
C VAL A 253 -8.98 -13.21 -6.45
N ALA A 254 -9.34 -14.23 -5.67
CA ALA A 254 -10.72 -14.49 -5.29
C ALA A 254 -10.84 -14.82 -3.80
N LEU A 255 -12.03 -14.55 -3.26
CA LEU A 255 -12.42 -14.78 -1.88
C LEU A 255 -13.68 -15.66 -1.84
N TRP A 256 -13.64 -16.64 -0.95
CA TRP A 256 -14.74 -17.53 -0.61
C TRP A 256 -14.90 -17.57 0.90
N TYR A 257 -15.94 -18.26 1.38
CA TYR A 257 -16.16 -18.46 2.81
C TYR A 257 -16.44 -19.92 3.08
N GLN A 258 -15.91 -20.45 4.19
CA GLN A 258 -16.24 -21.79 4.66
C GLN A 258 -16.26 -21.83 6.19
N ALA A 259 -17.33 -22.37 6.77
CA ALA A 259 -17.61 -22.31 8.20
C ALA A 259 -17.46 -20.91 8.83
N GLY A 260 -17.83 -19.86 8.07
CA GLY A 260 -17.68 -18.46 8.50
C GLY A 260 -16.27 -17.87 8.39
N GLU A 261 -15.27 -18.64 7.95
CA GLU A 261 -13.91 -18.18 7.74
C GLU A 261 -13.71 -17.67 6.30
N PRO A 262 -13.02 -16.52 6.10
CA PRO A 262 -12.61 -16.08 4.77
C PRO A 262 -11.54 -17.01 4.21
N VAL A 263 -11.67 -17.39 2.94
CA VAL A 263 -10.75 -18.28 2.23
C VAL A 263 -10.33 -17.60 0.93
N MET A 264 -9.12 -17.07 0.89
CA MET A 264 -8.52 -16.58 -0.35
C MET A 264 -8.15 -17.76 -1.25
N GLY A 265 -8.27 -17.56 -2.55
CA GLY A 265 -7.97 -18.56 -3.56
C GLY A 265 -7.80 -17.90 -4.92
N ARG A 266 -8.11 -18.67 -5.97
CA ARG A 266 -7.88 -18.23 -7.34
C ARG A 266 -9.05 -18.54 -8.26
N VAL A 267 -9.24 -17.68 -9.24
CA VAL A 267 -10.10 -17.92 -10.40
C VAL A 267 -9.30 -17.80 -11.70
N TRP A 268 -9.79 -18.43 -12.76
CA TRP A 268 -9.25 -18.33 -14.12
C TRP A 268 -10.37 -18.46 -15.14
N ASN A 269 -10.10 -17.97 -16.36
CA ASN A 269 -11.02 -18.10 -17.46
C ASN A 269 -10.92 -19.51 -18.07
N GLU A 270 -12.00 -20.26 -17.99
CA GLU A 270 -12.13 -21.58 -18.60
C GLU A 270 -13.27 -21.56 -19.61
N GLY A 271 -12.91 -21.43 -20.90
CA GLY A 271 -13.89 -21.42 -21.99
C GLY A 271 -14.90 -20.26 -21.92
N GLY A 272 -14.47 -19.08 -21.47
CA GLY A 272 -15.32 -17.90 -21.30
C GLY A 272 -16.12 -17.88 -20.01
N LYS A 273 -15.85 -18.80 -19.07
CA LYS A 273 -16.54 -18.90 -17.78
C LYS A 273 -15.56 -18.84 -16.62
N VAL A 274 -16.07 -18.45 -15.45
CA VAL A 274 -15.30 -18.42 -14.21
C VAL A 274 -15.13 -19.83 -13.66
N ALA A 275 -13.91 -20.35 -13.68
CA ALA A 275 -13.52 -21.51 -12.88
C ALA A 275 -12.76 -21.04 -11.63
N ALA A 276 -12.83 -21.82 -10.55
CA ALA A 276 -12.29 -21.42 -9.26
C ALA A 276 -11.67 -22.59 -8.49
N ASN A 277 -10.72 -22.26 -7.61
CA ASN A 277 -10.08 -23.20 -6.70
C ASN A 277 -9.75 -22.54 -5.36
N PHE A 278 -10.17 -23.20 -4.28
CA PHE A 278 -9.93 -22.81 -2.90
C PHE A 278 -9.41 -23.99 -2.09
N CYS A 279 -8.80 -23.71 -0.94
CA CYS A 279 -8.41 -24.75 0.00
C CYS A 279 -8.77 -24.37 1.43
N TRP A 280 -9.29 -25.35 2.16
CA TRP A 280 -9.67 -25.15 3.55
C TRP A 280 -9.69 -26.50 4.28
N ASN A 281 -9.16 -26.50 5.50
CA ASN A 281 -9.14 -27.65 6.40
C ASN A 281 -8.67 -28.94 5.71
N LYS A 282 -7.49 -28.91 5.07
CA LYS A 282 -6.83 -30.02 4.37
C LYS A 282 -7.46 -30.43 3.04
N ASN A 283 -8.57 -29.82 2.64
CA ASN A 283 -9.29 -30.16 1.41
C ASN A 283 -9.07 -29.13 0.30
N GLU A 284 -9.08 -29.61 -0.95
CA GLU A 284 -9.17 -28.78 -2.15
C GLU A 284 -10.64 -28.68 -2.62
N TYR A 285 -11.05 -27.48 -3.01
CA TYR A 285 -12.38 -27.17 -3.52
C TYR A 285 -12.23 -26.55 -4.91
N LYS A 286 -12.26 -27.39 -5.95
CA LYS A 286 -12.09 -27.00 -7.36
C LYS A 286 -13.39 -27.17 -8.14
N GLY A 287 -13.68 -26.23 -9.03
CA GLY A 287 -14.85 -26.28 -9.92
C GLY A 287 -16.02 -25.44 -9.40
N ASN A 288 -17.21 -26.04 -9.29
CA ASN A 288 -18.41 -25.31 -8.86
C ASN A 288 -18.44 -25.13 -7.35
N VAL A 289 -17.84 -24.04 -6.88
CA VAL A 289 -17.81 -23.63 -5.47
C VAL A 289 -18.92 -22.63 -5.12
N GLY A 290 -19.92 -22.45 -6.00
CA GLY A 290 -21.02 -21.52 -5.81
C GLY A 290 -20.59 -20.05 -5.90
N SER A 291 -21.07 -19.24 -4.97
CA SER A 291 -20.81 -17.79 -4.94
C SER A 291 -19.43 -17.49 -4.39
N ILE A 292 -18.72 -16.58 -5.05
CA ILE A 292 -17.40 -16.09 -4.67
C ILE A 292 -17.34 -14.59 -4.87
N GLN A 293 -16.26 -13.98 -4.41
CA GLN A 293 -15.95 -12.59 -4.66
C GLN A 293 -14.61 -12.51 -5.38
N VAL A 294 -14.51 -11.68 -6.42
CA VAL A 294 -13.27 -11.49 -7.18
C VAL A 294 -12.78 -10.06 -7.00
N LEU A 295 -11.49 -9.91 -6.74
CA LEU A 295 -10.88 -8.60 -6.48
C LEU A 295 -10.72 -7.82 -7.79
N VAL A 296 -11.20 -6.58 -7.79
CA VAL A 296 -11.27 -5.72 -8.99
C VAL A 296 -10.32 -4.53 -8.86
N HIS A 297 -9.66 -4.18 -9.97
CA HIS A 297 -9.01 -2.88 -10.10
C HIS A 297 -10.05 -1.77 -10.33
N LEU A 298 -10.23 -0.91 -9.34
CA LEU A 298 -10.88 0.37 -9.57
C LEU A 298 -10.03 1.24 -10.50
N SER A 299 -10.69 2.10 -11.28
CA SER A 299 -10.03 3.09 -12.12
C SER A 299 -9.17 4.05 -11.30
N GLU A 300 -8.05 4.49 -11.87
CA GLU A 300 -7.05 5.29 -11.16
C GLU A 300 -7.59 6.62 -10.58
N HIS A 301 -8.53 7.25 -11.28
CA HIS A 301 -9.16 8.49 -10.86
C HIS A 301 -10.19 8.33 -9.73
N VAL A 302 -10.65 7.09 -9.48
CA VAL A 302 -11.61 6.74 -8.42
C VAL A 302 -10.89 6.26 -7.17
N ARG A 303 -9.86 5.40 -7.33
CA ARG A 303 -9.20 4.75 -6.20
C ARG A 303 -8.24 5.67 -5.45
N GLY A 304 -8.20 5.51 -4.14
CA GLY A 304 -7.27 6.18 -3.24
C GLY A 304 -6.08 5.32 -2.83
N PHE A 305 -5.87 4.18 -3.50
CA PHE A 305 -4.73 3.30 -3.29
C PHE A 305 -4.36 2.56 -4.58
N ASP A 306 -3.14 2.02 -4.67
CA ASP A 306 -2.72 1.09 -5.73
C ASP A 306 -2.44 -0.29 -5.16
N TYR A 307 -2.67 -1.34 -5.95
CA TYR A 307 -2.22 -2.70 -5.63
C TYR A 307 -0.79 -2.93 -6.14
N SER A 308 -0.04 -3.76 -5.43
CA SER A 308 1.27 -4.28 -5.85
C SER A 308 1.50 -5.66 -5.23
N TRP A 309 2.49 -6.39 -5.73
CA TRP A 309 2.94 -7.67 -5.18
C TRP A 309 4.33 -7.48 -4.60
N ILE A 310 4.49 -7.76 -3.31
CA ILE A 310 5.80 -7.63 -2.63
C ILE A 310 6.18 -8.94 -1.94
N PRO A 311 7.49 -9.21 -1.74
CA PRO A 311 7.95 -10.40 -1.02
C PRO A 311 7.37 -10.49 0.40
N PHE A 312 7.12 -11.72 0.86
CA PHE A 312 6.53 -11.97 2.19
C PHE A 312 7.26 -11.26 3.34
N PRO A 313 8.61 -11.28 3.45
CA PRO A 313 9.30 -10.59 4.55
C PRO A 313 9.02 -9.09 4.57
N GLN A 314 8.84 -8.48 3.40
CA GLN A 314 8.49 -7.06 3.30
C GLN A 314 7.03 -6.81 3.73
N ALA A 315 6.10 -7.66 3.31
CA ALA A 315 4.69 -7.58 3.70
C ALA A 315 4.42 -7.95 5.17
N ALA A 316 5.24 -8.83 5.74
CA ALA A 316 5.20 -9.27 7.14
C ALA A 316 5.91 -8.30 8.09
N SER A 317 6.62 -7.27 7.58
CA SER A 317 7.18 -6.23 8.42
C SER A 317 6.04 -5.49 9.16
N PHE A 318 5.98 -5.68 10.48
CA PHE A 318 4.93 -5.09 11.34
C PHE A 318 5.27 -3.66 11.77
N ASP A 319 5.92 -2.89 10.89
CA ASP A 319 6.09 -1.45 11.10
C ASP A 319 4.71 -0.77 11.05
N LYS A 320 4.42 0.09 12.04
CA LYS A 320 3.20 0.91 12.10
C LYS A 320 3.16 1.99 11.01
N SER A 321 4.23 2.16 10.22
CA SER A 321 4.33 3.12 9.12
C SER A 321 3.72 2.66 7.78
N LYS A 322 3.37 1.37 7.63
CA LYS A 322 2.91 0.68 6.39
C LYS A 322 2.65 1.58 5.18
N GLU A 323 3.71 1.79 4.38
CA GLU A 323 3.57 2.23 3.00
C GLU A 323 2.72 1.21 2.21
N TRP A 324 2.95 -0.08 2.44
CA TRP A 324 2.22 -1.19 1.83
C TRP A 324 1.51 -2.03 2.88
N ILE A 325 0.18 -2.18 2.73
CA ILE A 325 -0.68 -2.94 3.64
C ILE A 325 -1.15 -4.19 2.90
N PRO A 326 -0.95 -5.42 3.42
CA PRO A 326 -1.54 -6.62 2.83
C PRO A 326 -3.03 -6.44 2.60
N VAL A 327 -3.53 -6.84 1.43
CA VAL A 327 -4.99 -6.94 1.26
C VAL A 327 -5.45 -8.09 2.15
N HIS A 328 -6.22 -7.79 3.19
CA HIS A 328 -6.64 -8.76 4.18
C HIS A 328 -8.14 -8.73 4.42
N VAL A 329 -8.69 -9.89 4.80
CA VAL A 329 -10.03 -10.01 5.36
C VAL A 329 -9.89 -10.53 6.79
N ASP A 330 -10.42 -9.75 7.73
CA ASP A 330 -10.28 -10.02 9.15
C ASP A 330 -11.08 -11.25 9.58
N ASN A 331 -10.51 -12.03 10.49
CA ASN A 331 -11.17 -13.17 11.10
C ASN A 331 -10.60 -13.44 12.50
N THR A 332 -11.43 -13.95 13.40
CA THR A 332 -11.05 -14.21 14.79
C THR A 332 -9.94 -15.24 14.94
N LYS A 333 -9.73 -16.10 13.92
CA LYS A 333 -8.65 -17.10 13.87
C LYS A 333 -7.35 -16.59 13.23
N GLY A 334 -7.35 -15.40 12.66
CA GLY A 334 -6.23 -14.83 11.89
C GLY A 334 -6.70 -14.16 10.61
N ASP A 335 -6.11 -13.02 10.27
CA ASP A 335 -6.49 -12.26 9.07
C ASP A 335 -5.90 -12.95 7.83
N ILE A 336 -6.73 -13.12 6.80
CA ILE A 336 -6.34 -13.88 5.61
C ILE A 336 -6.07 -12.91 4.45
N SER A 337 -4.87 -13.03 3.88
CA SER A 337 -4.42 -12.31 2.69
C SER A 337 -4.27 -13.26 1.49
N SER A 338 -4.14 -12.71 0.29
CA SER A 338 -3.81 -13.49 -0.91
C SER A 338 -2.31 -13.45 -1.19
N GLY A 339 -1.75 -14.57 -1.67
CA GLY A 339 -0.33 -14.63 -1.99
C GLY A 339 -0.02 -15.65 -3.08
N VAL A 340 1.03 -15.38 -3.85
CA VAL A 340 1.61 -16.32 -4.82
C VAL A 340 2.68 -17.11 -4.10
N ILE A 341 2.41 -18.40 -3.96
CA ILE A 341 3.18 -19.35 -3.15
C ILE A 341 4.00 -20.22 -4.10
N THR A 342 5.23 -20.53 -3.72
CA THR A 342 6.10 -21.42 -4.49
C THR A 342 6.13 -22.81 -3.85
N PHE A 343 5.72 -23.83 -4.60
CA PHE A 343 5.86 -25.25 -4.25
C PHE A 343 6.74 -25.94 -5.29
N ASP A 344 7.82 -26.61 -4.87
CA ASP A 344 8.76 -27.30 -5.76
C ASP A 344 9.25 -26.40 -6.94
N GLY A 345 9.51 -25.13 -6.68
CA GLY A 345 9.93 -24.14 -7.68
C GLY A 345 8.82 -23.62 -8.61
N LYS A 346 7.57 -24.03 -8.40
CA LYS A 346 6.40 -23.63 -9.20
C LYS A 346 5.48 -22.69 -8.43
N GLN A 347 5.00 -21.66 -9.09
CA GLN A 347 4.18 -20.60 -8.51
C GLN A 347 2.68 -20.92 -8.58
N ILE A 348 1.93 -20.62 -7.53
CA ILE A 348 0.48 -20.76 -7.49
C ILE A 348 -0.17 -19.76 -6.55
N LEU A 349 -1.30 -19.18 -6.95
CA LEU A 349 -2.08 -18.26 -6.14
C LEU A 349 -2.89 -19.03 -5.08
N GLY A 350 -2.78 -18.58 -3.83
CA GLY A 350 -3.44 -19.17 -2.67
C GLY A 350 -3.70 -18.15 -1.55
N LYS A 351 -3.77 -18.65 -0.31
CA LYS A 351 -4.00 -17.85 0.89
C LYS A 351 -2.77 -17.78 1.78
N VAL A 352 -2.62 -16.65 2.47
CA VAL A 352 -1.54 -16.38 3.42
C VAL A 352 -2.13 -15.76 4.67
N ASP A 353 -1.84 -16.34 5.83
CA ASP A 353 -1.98 -15.72 7.14
C ASP A 353 -0.62 -15.14 7.52
N VAL A 354 -0.48 -13.83 7.34
CA VAL A 354 0.79 -13.13 7.50
C VAL A 354 1.26 -13.17 8.96
N LYS A 355 0.33 -13.03 9.91
CA LYS A 355 0.64 -12.97 11.35
C LYS A 355 1.08 -14.33 11.89
N ASN A 356 0.49 -15.40 11.38
CA ASN A 356 0.79 -16.75 11.84
C ASN A 356 1.81 -17.49 10.96
N GLU A 357 2.37 -16.82 9.94
CA GLU A 357 3.32 -17.39 8.98
C GLU A 357 2.81 -18.72 8.39
N LYS A 358 1.58 -18.69 7.87
CA LYS A 358 0.96 -19.86 7.21
C LYS A 358 0.55 -19.50 5.81
N SER A 359 0.90 -20.34 4.84
CA SER A 359 0.40 -20.20 3.47
C SER A 359 -0.09 -21.53 2.94
N SER A 360 -1.13 -21.50 2.10
CA SER A 360 -1.61 -22.71 1.46
C SER A 360 -2.32 -22.48 0.14
N ALA A 361 -2.28 -23.52 -0.70
CA ALA A 361 -3.01 -23.58 -1.97
C ALA A 361 -3.61 -24.98 -2.16
N GLY A 362 -4.79 -25.05 -2.75
CA GLY A 362 -5.43 -26.29 -3.16
C GLY A 362 -4.87 -26.77 -4.48
N PHE A 363 -4.34 -27.99 -4.53
CA PHE A 363 -3.98 -28.70 -5.76
C PHE A 363 -3.73 -30.19 -5.46
N GLY A 364 -3.97 -31.06 -6.45
CA GLY A 364 -3.73 -32.50 -6.30
C GLY A 364 -4.68 -33.21 -5.33
N GLY A 365 -5.90 -32.70 -5.17
CA GLY A 365 -6.96 -33.22 -4.31
C GLY A 365 -6.88 -32.80 -2.84
N LYS A 366 -5.97 -31.89 -2.47
CA LYS A 366 -5.72 -31.52 -1.07
C LYS A 366 -5.26 -30.07 -0.91
N GLU A 367 -5.31 -29.58 0.33
CA GLU A 367 -4.60 -28.37 0.73
C GLU A 367 -3.10 -28.69 0.91
N ASN A 368 -2.24 -27.96 0.19
CA ASN A 368 -0.80 -27.99 0.39
C ASN A 368 -0.41 -26.76 1.20
N MET A 369 0.30 -26.96 2.30
CA MET A 369 0.55 -25.93 3.31
C MET A 369 2.04 -25.79 3.58
N LEU A 370 2.45 -24.55 3.81
CA LEU A 370 3.77 -24.15 4.32
C LEU A 370 3.56 -23.41 5.64
N VAL A 371 4.45 -23.62 6.60
CA VAL A 371 4.40 -23.01 7.94
C VAL A 371 5.79 -22.54 8.39
N GLY A 372 5.85 -21.42 9.12
CA GLY A 372 7.07 -20.92 9.76
C GLY A 372 8.14 -20.48 8.75
N PRO A 373 9.42 -20.93 8.88
CA PRO A 373 10.49 -20.56 7.94
C PRO A 373 10.17 -20.91 6.49
N ALA A 374 9.24 -21.85 6.28
CA ALA A 374 8.65 -22.19 4.99
C ALA A 374 7.86 -21.06 4.32
N CYS A 375 7.63 -19.95 5.02
CA CYS A 375 6.98 -18.76 4.51
C CYS A 375 7.95 -17.56 4.36
N ALA A 376 9.13 -17.60 4.98
CA ALA A 376 9.93 -16.40 5.29
C ALA A 376 11.34 -16.31 4.68
N ASN A 377 11.92 -17.39 4.16
CA ASN A 377 13.34 -17.37 3.81
C ASN A 377 13.63 -16.78 2.42
N ASN A 378 14.33 -15.64 2.37
CA ASN A 378 15.23 -15.29 1.26
C ASN A 378 16.51 -14.59 1.78
N THR A 379 17.53 -15.39 2.15
CA THR A 379 19.01 -15.24 2.05
C THR A 379 19.67 -16.34 2.92
N GLY A 380 20.38 -17.31 2.35
CA GLY A 380 20.94 -18.49 3.08
C GLY A 380 22.12 -18.19 4.03
N PRO A 381 22.78 -19.20 4.67
CA PRO A 381 22.50 -20.63 4.77
C PRO A 381 21.84 -21.04 6.11
N LEU A 382 21.21 -22.22 6.12
CA LEU A 382 20.56 -22.86 7.27
C LEU A 382 21.56 -23.29 8.37
N LEU A 383 21.22 -23.07 9.64
CA LEU A 383 21.82 -23.76 10.78
C LEU A 383 20.87 -24.86 11.28
N GLY A 384 21.30 -26.10 11.15
CA GLY A 384 20.84 -27.24 11.95
C GLY A 384 22.06 -27.95 12.51
N TYR A 385 21.99 -28.43 13.75
CA TYR A 385 23.04 -29.25 14.36
C TYR A 385 23.15 -30.58 13.61
N VAL A 386 24.36 -30.95 13.18
CA VAL A 386 24.68 -32.22 12.49
C VAL A 386 25.34 -33.16 13.50
N ASP A 387 24.73 -34.32 13.74
CA ASP A 387 25.45 -35.47 14.33
C ASP A 387 26.34 -36.08 13.24
N ASN A 388 27.66 -36.00 13.43
CA ASN A 388 28.69 -36.40 12.46
C ASN A 388 28.77 -37.93 12.23
N LYS A 389 27.86 -38.74 12.77
CA LYS A 389 27.81 -40.19 12.50
C LYS A 389 26.66 -40.68 11.64
N THR A 390 25.60 -39.90 11.40
CA THR A 390 24.36 -40.42 10.79
C THR A 390 23.75 -39.56 9.68
N GLU A 391 24.27 -38.36 9.38
CA GLU A 391 23.74 -37.45 8.35
C GLU A 391 22.24 -37.08 8.48
N ILE A 392 21.69 -37.07 9.70
CA ILE A 392 20.30 -36.65 9.98
C ILE A 392 20.30 -35.34 10.78
N ALA A 393 19.45 -34.39 10.37
CA ALA A 393 19.17 -33.15 11.10
C ALA A 393 17.77 -33.23 11.73
N LEU A 394 17.65 -32.89 13.02
CA LEU A 394 16.40 -32.94 13.80
C LEU A 394 15.99 -31.54 14.24
N PHE A 395 14.71 -31.19 14.05
CA PHE A 395 14.09 -29.95 14.56
C PHE A 395 12.93 -30.30 15.51
N SER A 396 12.73 -29.47 16.54
CA SER A 396 11.66 -29.63 17.55
C SER A 396 10.67 -28.48 17.50
N CYS A 397 9.39 -28.82 17.35
CA CYS A 397 8.23 -27.94 17.51
C CYS A 397 7.11 -28.80 18.14
N ASP A 398 6.52 -28.33 19.24
CA ASP A 398 5.38 -28.96 19.94
C ASP A 398 5.52 -30.46 20.29
N GLY A 399 6.74 -30.93 20.57
CA GLY A 399 6.98 -32.30 21.02
C GLY A 399 6.92 -33.38 19.93
N ALA A 400 6.88 -33.00 18.65
CA ALA A 400 7.01 -33.92 17.51
C ALA A 400 8.20 -33.55 16.60
N VAL A 401 8.82 -34.56 16.00
CA VAL A 401 10.01 -34.46 15.14
C VAL A 401 9.60 -34.60 13.68
N TYR A 402 10.03 -33.68 12.82
CA TYR A 402 9.78 -33.70 11.37
C TYR A 402 11.08 -33.58 10.58
N GLU A 403 11.17 -34.30 9.45
CA GLU A 403 12.31 -34.32 8.53
C GLU A 403 11.92 -33.69 7.18
N LYS A 404 12.70 -32.74 6.66
CA LYS A 404 12.64 -32.29 5.26
C LYS A 404 13.95 -31.63 4.78
N LYS A 405 14.34 -31.90 3.53
CA LYS A 405 15.52 -31.37 2.81
C LYS A 405 15.07 -30.49 1.63
N GLY A 406 15.65 -29.31 1.45
CA GLY A 406 15.56 -28.52 0.20
C GLY A 406 15.37 -26.99 0.37
N GLY A 407 16.06 -26.19 -0.44
CA GLY A 407 15.98 -24.72 -0.51
C GLY A 407 14.83 -24.18 -1.37
N GLU A 408 13.64 -24.73 -1.21
CA GLU A 408 12.39 -24.11 -1.67
C GLU A 408 12.09 -23.01 -0.66
N LEU A 409 11.93 -21.71 -0.98
CA LEU A 409 11.23 -20.69 -0.13
C LEU A 409 11.50 -19.21 -0.50
N ASN A 410 12.45 -18.92 -1.38
CA ASN A 410 12.91 -17.55 -1.66
C ASN A 410 11.88 -16.59 -2.30
N ASP A 411 10.73 -17.06 -2.80
CA ASP A 411 9.95 -16.31 -3.82
C ASP A 411 8.44 -16.16 -3.53
N MET A 412 8.00 -16.08 -2.26
CA MET A 412 6.58 -15.83 -1.96
C MET A 412 6.24 -14.34 -2.02
N TYR A 413 5.18 -13.98 -2.74
CA TYR A 413 4.69 -12.60 -2.86
C TYR A 413 3.28 -12.45 -2.27
N ILE A 414 3.04 -11.36 -1.56
CA ILE A 414 1.72 -10.99 -1.03
C ILE A 414 1.20 -9.78 -1.81
N VAL A 415 -0.09 -9.79 -2.14
CA VAL A 415 -0.76 -8.60 -2.66
C VAL A 415 -0.94 -7.58 -1.54
N VAL A 416 -0.47 -6.37 -1.81
CA VAL A 416 -0.50 -5.23 -0.89
C VAL A 416 -1.16 -4.04 -1.55
N ARG A 417 -1.60 -3.07 -0.75
CA ARG A 417 -2.09 -1.78 -1.21
C ARG A 417 -1.36 -0.61 -0.53
N ASN A 418 -1.14 0.47 -1.28
CA ASN A 418 -0.54 1.71 -0.78
C ASN A 418 -1.46 2.90 -1.05
N THR A 419 -1.71 3.75 -0.05
CA THR A 419 -2.58 4.91 -0.17
C THR A 419 -1.96 6.03 -1.01
N LYS A 420 -2.70 6.51 -2.02
CA LYS A 420 -2.39 7.75 -2.74
C LYS A 420 -2.80 8.95 -1.87
N GLY A 421 -1.83 9.70 -1.33
CA GLY A 421 -2.02 11.02 -0.72
C GLY A 421 -3.19 11.12 0.30
N GLY A 422 -2.87 11.02 1.59
CA GLY A 422 -3.76 10.94 2.77
C GLY A 422 -5.19 11.57 2.73
N PRO A 423 -6.20 10.92 3.37
CA PRO A 423 -7.60 11.35 3.32
C PRO A 423 -8.01 12.37 4.42
N PRO A 424 -9.22 12.96 4.30
CA PRO A 424 -9.65 14.20 4.95
C PRO A 424 -10.50 13.96 6.21
N PHE A 425 -10.31 14.76 7.25
CA PHE A 425 -11.34 15.04 8.26
C PHE A 425 -11.35 16.54 8.60
N CYS A 426 -12.54 17.13 8.52
CA CYS A 426 -12.84 18.54 8.77
C CYS A 426 -12.59 18.89 10.25
N GLU A 427 -11.67 19.84 10.52
CA GLU A 427 -11.56 20.52 11.82
C GLU A 427 -12.17 21.92 11.71
N CYS A 428 -13.51 22.03 11.72
CA CYS A 428 -14.14 23.33 11.97
C CYS A 428 -14.09 23.66 13.48
N ALA A 429 -14.07 24.96 13.80
CA ALA A 429 -13.87 25.49 15.15
C ALA A 429 -15.01 25.19 16.15
N HIS A 430 -15.96 24.30 15.84
CA HIS A 430 -17.18 24.04 16.62
C HIS A 430 -17.18 22.67 17.34
N CYS A 431 -16.12 21.87 17.22
CA CYS A 431 -16.02 20.60 17.96
C CYS A 431 -15.26 20.77 19.30
N PRO A 432 -15.79 20.24 20.42
CA PRO A 432 -15.18 20.41 21.74
C PRO A 432 -13.88 19.61 21.89
N LYS A 433 -12.81 20.25 22.38
CA LYS A 433 -11.50 19.62 22.63
C LYS A 433 -11.40 19.13 24.07
N ALA A 434 -10.86 17.93 24.27
CA ALA A 434 -10.55 17.39 25.60
C ALA A 434 -9.38 18.14 26.25
N PRO A 435 -9.36 18.30 27.59
CA PRO A 435 -8.31 19.03 28.29
C PRO A 435 -7.01 18.19 28.42
N PRO A 436 -5.83 18.85 28.47
CA PRO A 436 -4.55 18.16 28.51
C PRO A 436 -4.22 17.58 29.90
N PRO A 437 -3.44 16.48 29.96
CA PRO A 437 -3.05 15.85 31.22
C PRO A 437 -1.95 16.62 31.97
N PRO A 438 -1.84 16.43 33.30
CA PRO A 438 -0.91 17.18 34.16
C PRO A 438 0.55 16.70 34.03
N PRO A 439 1.53 17.57 34.39
CA PRO A 439 2.95 17.31 34.16
C PRO A 439 3.60 16.38 35.21
N VAL A 440 4.57 15.58 34.76
CA VAL A 440 5.31 14.57 35.55
C VAL A 440 6.63 15.16 36.08
N PRO A 441 7.15 14.76 37.27
CA PRO A 441 8.38 15.31 37.87
C PRO A 441 9.66 14.70 37.27
N PRO A 442 10.82 15.39 37.39
CA PRO A 442 12.07 14.99 36.73
C PRO A 442 12.77 13.81 37.44
N PRO A 443 13.48 12.93 36.69
CA PRO A 443 14.13 11.75 37.24
C PRO A 443 15.51 12.05 37.85
N GLY A 444 15.87 11.28 38.91
CA GLY A 444 17.16 11.33 39.60
C GLY A 444 18.30 10.59 38.88
N PRO A 445 19.55 10.67 39.38
CA PRO A 445 20.75 10.27 38.65
C PRO A 445 20.99 8.74 38.65
N PRO A 446 21.63 8.18 37.60
CA PRO A 446 21.82 6.74 37.46
C PRO A 446 23.09 6.21 38.19
N PRO A 447 23.13 4.92 38.57
CA PRO A 447 24.30 4.28 39.19
C PRO A 447 25.30 3.72 38.14
N PRO A 448 26.54 3.39 38.56
CA PRO A 448 27.67 3.19 37.64
C PRO A 448 27.73 1.80 37.01
N ARG A 449 28.27 1.74 35.78
CA ARG A 449 28.39 0.54 34.92
C ARG A 449 29.66 -0.26 35.25
N ASN A 450 29.53 -1.58 35.32
CA ASN A 450 30.65 -2.52 35.18
C ASN A 450 30.60 -3.20 33.80
N SER A 451 31.78 -3.31 33.20
CA SER A 451 32.11 -3.72 31.83
C SER A 451 32.28 -5.22 31.67
N PHE A 452 31.77 -5.83 30.59
CA PHE A 452 32.42 -7.00 29.94
C PHE A 452 32.13 -7.06 28.42
N ILE A 453 33.23 -6.98 27.66
CA ILE A 453 33.57 -7.60 26.34
C ILE A 453 32.60 -7.40 25.15
N THR A 454 32.95 -6.48 24.26
CA THR A 454 32.32 -6.21 22.95
C THR A 454 33.14 -6.80 21.79
N LYS A 455 32.53 -7.68 20.98
CA LYS A 455 32.92 -7.90 19.58
C LYS A 455 32.02 -7.05 18.69
N PHE A 456 32.66 -6.26 17.84
CA PHE A 456 32.10 -5.11 17.12
C PHE A 456 31.50 -5.50 15.76
N LEU A 457 30.26 -5.08 15.51
CA LEU A 457 29.73 -4.70 14.20
C LEU A 457 28.96 -3.38 14.40
N LYS A 458 29.45 -2.29 13.78
CA LYS A 458 29.02 -0.90 14.05
C LYS A 458 28.11 -0.41 12.93
N GLY A 459 26.81 -0.57 13.09
CA GLY A 459 25.78 0.16 12.35
C GLY A 459 24.51 0.25 13.20
N PRO A 460 23.67 1.28 13.04
CA PRO A 460 22.37 1.29 13.69
C PRO A 460 21.53 0.11 13.18
N LEU A 461 20.88 -0.60 14.09
CA LEU A 461 19.95 -1.68 13.77
C LEU A 461 18.52 -1.14 13.79
N LEU A 462 17.75 -1.48 12.77
CA LEU A 462 16.30 -1.33 12.82
C LEU A 462 15.70 -2.61 13.40
N GLY A 463 14.83 -2.45 14.39
CA GLY A 463 14.11 -3.55 15.04
C GLY A 463 12.63 -3.20 15.18
N TYR A 464 11.89 -4.00 15.92
CA TYR A 464 10.52 -3.68 16.30
C TYR A 464 10.39 -3.65 17.82
N VAL A 465 9.45 -2.84 18.33
CA VAL A 465 9.07 -2.84 19.74
C VAL A 465 7.69 -3.47 19.90
N ASP A 466 7.60 -4.51 20.72
CA ASP A 466 6.32 -5.08 21.12
C ASP A 466 5.66 -4.17 22.16
N ASN A 467 4.50 -3.64 21.81
CA ASN A 467 3.76 -2.69 22.63
C ASN A 467 3.10 -3.33 23.87
N LYS A 468 3.00 -4.66 23.92
CA LYS A 468 2.46 -5.37 25.10
C LYS A 468 3.53 -5.60 26.15
N THR A 469 4.74 -5.95 25.71
CA THR A 469 5.85 -6.31 26.58
C THR A 469 6.85 -5.16 26.79
N GLU A 470 6.78 -4.12 25.95
CA GLU A 470 7.74 -3.00 25.88
C GLU A 470 9.18 -3.49 25.64
N ILE A 471 9.31 -4.59 24.90
CA ILE A 471 10.60 -5.17 24.49
C ILE A 471 10.85 -4.83 23.02
N ALA A 472 11.99 -4.19 22.75
CA ALA A 472 12.50 -4.00 21.40
C ALA A 472 13.42 -5.15 21.00
N LEU A 473 13.19 -5.72 19.82
CA LEU A 473 13.93 -6.85 19.26
C LEU A 473 14.64 -6.42 17.97
N PHE A 474 15.94 -6.72 17.90
CA PHE A 474 16.80 -6.40 16.76
C PHE A 474 17.48 -7.69 16.28
N SER A 475 17.45 -7.97 14.98
CA SER A 475 18.16 -9.10 14.40
C SER A 475 19.48 -8.64 13.77
N CYS A 476 20.58 -9.32 14.08
CA CYS A 476 21.88 -9.09 13.46
C CYS A 476 22.75 -10.34 13.63
N ASP A 477 23.57 -10.68 12.64
CA ASP A 477 24.53 -11.79 12.67
C ASP A 477 23.95 -13.16 13.08
N GLY A 478 22.70 -13.42 12.71
CA GLY A 478 22.01 -14.66 13.08
C GLY A 478 21.62 -14.75 14.56
N ALA A 479 21.66 -13.64 15.30
CA ALA A 479 21.17 -13.52 16.67
C ALA A 479 20.04 -12.49 16.80
N VAL A 480 19.26 -12.60 17.88
CA VAL A 480 18.25 -11.61 18.28
C VAL A 480 18.73 -10.92 19.55
N TYR A 481 18.72 -9.59 19.53
CA TYR A 481 19.08 -8.74 20.66
C TYR A 481 17.82 -8.10 21.23
N GLU A 482 17.64 -8.22 22.54
CA GLU A 482 16.49 -7.65 23.25
C GLU A 482 16.90 -6.39 24.03
N LYS A 483 16.05 -5.36 24.00
CA LYS A 483 16.18 -4.12 24.78
C LYS A 483 14.86 -3.76 25.44
N LYS A 484 14.89 -3.24 26.67
CA LYS A 484 13.67 -2.88 27.42
C LYS A 484 13.88 -1.75 28.41
N GLY A 485 12.80 -1.11 28.83
CA GLY A 485 12.82 -0.04 29.84
C GLY A 485 13.71 1.13 29.43
N GLY A 486 14.55 1.61 30.34
CA GLY A 486 15.40 2.80 30.10
C GLY A 486 16.44 2.65 28.98
N GLU A 487 16.70 1.43 28.49
CA GLU A 487 17.56 1.22 27.32
C GLU A 487 16.92 1.70 26.00
N LEU A 488 15.61 1.99 25.99
CA LEU A 488 14.86 2.45 24.82
C LEU A 488 14.86 3.97 24.66
N ASN A 489 15.31 4.74 25.66
CA ASN A 489 15.10 6.20 25.74
C ASN A 489 15.70 6.99 24.57
N ASP A 490 16.83 6.54 24.05
CA ASP A 490 17.55 7.21 22.96
C ASP A 490 17.29 6.55 21.59
N MET A 491 16.33 5.61 21.52
CA MET A 491 15.93 4.96 20.28
C MET A 491 14.85 5.79 19.58
N TYR A 492 14.93 5.85 18.25
CA TYR A 492 13.96 6.58 17.44
C TYR A 492 12.80 5.68 17.01
N ILE A 493 11.60 6.23 17.03
CA ILE A 493 10.41 5.63 16.41
C ILE A 493 9.87 6.58 15.34
N VAL A 494 9.18 6.04 14.35
CA VAL A 494 8.50 6.84 13.32
C VAL A 494 7.18 7.37 13.88
N VAL A 495 6.98 8.68 13.79
CA VAL A 495 5.74 9.35 14.21
C VAL A 495 5.07 9.99 12.99
N ARG A 496 3.76 9.80 12.87
CA ARG A 496 2.95 10.43 11.82
C ARG A 496 2.56 11.84 12.25
N ASN A 497 3.15 12.86 11.62
CA ASN A 497 2.72 14.24 11.76
C ASN A 497 1.54 14.50 10.81
N THR A 498 0.33 14.66 11.36
CA THR A 498 -0.91 14.83 10.58
C THR A 498 -1.30 16.29 10.37
N LYS A 499 -0.44 17.24 10.77
CA LYS A 499 -0.64 18.68 10.63
C LYS A 499 0.65 19.35 10.13
N GLY A 500 0.52 20.24 9.14
CA GLY A 500 1.65 20.92 8.51
C GLY A 500 2.42 20.04 7.51
N GLY A 501 3.47 20.60 6.91
CA GLY A 501 4.46 19.84 6.12
C GLY A 501 5.73 19.58 6.92
N PRO A 502 6.65 18.74 6.40
CA PRO A 502 7.95 18.55 7.03
C PRO A 502 8.72 19.88 7.15
N PRO A 503 9.70 20.00 8.06
CA PRO A 503 10.39 21.26 8.38
C PRO A 503 10.97 22.05 7.18
N PHE A 504 11.18 21.39 6.04
CA PHE A 504 11.77 21.97 4.84
C PHE A 504 10.88 21.78 3.59
N CYS A 505 9.56 21.63 3.77
CA CYS A 505 8.64 21.49 2.65
C CYS A 505 8.50 22.81 1.87
N GLU A 506 8.79 22.76 0.57
CA GLU A 506 8.68 23.93 -0.32
C GLU A 506 7.33 24.00 -1.08
N CYS A 507 6.35 23.17 -0.70
CA CYS A 507 5.06 23.15 -1.41
C CYS A 507 4.25 24.42 -1.16
N ALA A 508 3.33 24.74 -2.08
CA ALA A 508 2.50 25.94 -1.99
C ALA A 508 1.59 25.99 -0.74
N HIS A 509 1.31 24.83 -0.12
CA HIS A 509 0.46 24.72 1.07
C HIS A 509 1.22 24.90 2.39
N CYS A 510 2.56 24.85 2.38
CA CYS A 510 3.35 25.12 3.57
C CYS A 510 3.58 26.63 3.70
N PRO A 511 3.45 27.20 4.91
CA PRO A 511 3.72 28.60 5.13
C PRO A 511 5.19 28.88 4.78
N LYS A 512 5.42 29.71 3.76
CA LYS A 512 6.76 30.19 3.42
C LYS A 512 7.28 31.00 4.60
N ALA A 513 8.46 30.66 5.09
CA ALA A 513 9.10 31.45 6.14
C ALA A 513 9.16 32.92 5.66
N PRO A 514 8.74 33.90 6.48
CA PRO A 514 8.91 35.30 6.13
C PRO A 514 10.40 35.59 5.90
N PRO A 515 10.74 36.53 4.98
CA PRO A 515 12.13 36.89 4.74
C PRO A 515 12.79 37.28 6.06
N PRO A 516 14.05 36.86 6.30
CA PRO A 516 14.69 37.07 7.59
C PRO A 516 14.75 38.58 7.90
N PRO A 517 14.42 39.01 9.13
CA PRO A 517 14.62 40.39 9.53
C PRO A 517 16.11 40.76 9.44
N PRO A 518 16.47 42.05 9.24
CA PRO A 518 17.86 42.46 9.16
C PRO A 518 18.56 42.16 10.49
N VAL A 519 19.50 41.21 10.42
CA VAL A 519 20.45 40.78 11.47
C VAL A 519 19.80 40.32 12.80
N PRO A 520 19.63 39.01 13.02
CA PRO A 520 19.28 38.49 14.34
C PRO A 520 20.46 38.65 15.33
N PRO A 521 20.19 38.92 16.63
CA PRO A 521 21.18 38.84 17.72
C PRO A 521 21.77 37.40 17.85
N PRO A 522 22.82 37.20 18.67
CA PRO A 522 23.59 35.94 18.71
C PRO A 522 22.78 34.81 19.36
N GLY A 523 21.91 34.18 18.58
CA GLY A 523 21.27 32.91 18.86
C GLY A 523 21.90 31.80 17.99
N PRO A 524 21.73 30.52 18.36
CA PRO A 524 22.16 29.41 17.52
C PRO A 524 21.47 29.52 16.13
N PRO A 525 22.19 29.21 15.04
CA PRO A 525 21.64 29.29 13.70
C PRO A 525 20.44 28.33 13.54
N PRO A 526 19.47 28.65 12.66
CA PRO A 526 18.28 27.82 12.48
C PRO A 526 18.65 26.38 12.07
N PRO A 527 17.90 25.35 12.47
CA PRO A 527 18.18 23.96 12.05
C PRO A 527 18.20 23.83 10.53
N ARG A 528 19.21 23.17 9.99
CA ARG A 528 19.37 22.90 8.56
C ARG A 528 19.77 21.45 8.34
N VAL A 529 19.54 20.95 7.13
CA VAL A 529 19.95 19.59 6.74
C VAL A 529 21.47 19.51 6.65
N MET A 530 22.08 18.59 7.40
CA MET A 530 23.53 18.33 7.46
C MET A 530 23.94 16.98 6.83
N ILE A 531 22.97 16.26 6.26
CA ILE A 531 23.17 14.98 5.57
C ILE A 531 23.05 15.16 4.05
N ASP A 532 23.76 14.33 3.29
CA ASP A 532 23.63 14.31 1.83
C ASP A 532 22.25 13.75 1.45
N GLU A 533 21.58 14.39 0.49
CA GLU A 533 20.26 13.98 0.01
C GLU A 533 20.40 13.03 -1.18
N TRP A 534 19.97 11.78 -1.00
CA TRP A 534 19.95 10.75 -2.02
C TRP A 534 18.51 10.43 -2.43
N MET A 535 18.22 10.47 -3.73
CA MET A 535 16.92 10.12 -4.29
C MET A 535 16.98 8.73 -4.92
N ASP A 536 16.06 7.84 -4.52
CA ASP A 536 15.92 6.52 -5.14
C ASP A 536 15.27 6.62 -6.52
N ILE A 537 15.86 5.95 -7.51
CA ILE A 537 15.37 5.88 -8.89
C ILE A 537 15.86 4.59 -9.56
N ARG A 538 15.20 4.13 -10.64
CA ARG A 538 15.72 3.01 -11.44
C ARG A 538 16.34 3.50 -12.75
N ALA A 539 17.35 2.80 -13.23
CA ALA A 539 17.79 2.94 -14.61
C ALA A 539 16.61 2.69 -15.56
N GLY A 540 16.38 3.61 -16.50
CA GLY A 540 15.26 3.58 -17.44
C GLY A 540 14.00 4.34 -17.00
N ASP A 541 13.92 4.78 -15.73
CA ASP A 541 12.86 5.71 -15.29
C ASP A 541 13.00 7.07 -16.02
N PRO A 542 11.92 7.88 -16.09
CA PRO A 542 11.99 9.24 -16.60
C PRO A 542 13.05 10.08 -15.88
N TRP A 543 13.72 10.96 -16.63
CA TRP A 543 14.72 11.87 -16.06
C TRP A 543 14.08 12.77 -14.99
N PRO A 544 14.68 12.91 -13.79
CA PRO A 544 14.06 13.64 -12.69
C PRO A 544 14.12 15.16 -12.87
N ASP A 545 13.10 15.85 -12.36
CA ASP A 545 13.02 17.31 -12.35
C ASP A 545 13.80 17.97 -11.18
N ARG A 546 14.31 17.16 -10.23
CA ARG A 546 15.11 17.66 -9.10
C ARG A 546 16.53 18.06 -9.58
N PRO A 547 17.12 19.13 -9.04
CA PRO A 547 18.49 19.52 -9.37
C PRO A 547 19.49 18.47 -8.86
N LEU A 548 20.26 17.88 -9.77
CA LEU A 548 21.23 16.83 -9.47
C LEU A 548 22.65 17.39 -9.36
N VAL A 549 23.54 16.72 -8.61
CA VAL A 549 24.95 17.10 -8.53
C VAL A 549 25.69 16.66 -9.80
N LYS A 550 26.10 17.65 -10.60
CA LYS A 550 26.77 17.45 -11.90
C LYS A 550 28.28 17.40 -11.74
N ALA A 551 28.95 16.55 -12.53
CA ALA A 551 30.40 16.45 -12.57
C ALA A 551 31.07 17.81 -12.85
N LEU A 552 31.94 18.26 -11.95
CA LEU A 552 32.62 19.57 -12.00
C LEU A 552 31.67 20.78 -12.14
N ASP A 553 30.39 20.62 -11.83
CA ASP A 553 29.34 21.63 -12.03
C ASP A 553 29.25 22.15 -13.48
N LYS A 554 29.70 21.35 -14.45
CA LYS A 554 29.72 21.71 -15.87
C LYS A 554 29.52 20.51 -16.79
N THR A 555 29.31 20.79 -18.07
CA THR A 555 29.48 19.77 -19.12
C THR A 555 30.97 19.46 -19.25
N LEU A 556 31.34 18.18 -19.29
CA LEU A 556 32.74 17.79 -19.40
C LEU A 556 33.25 18.02 -20.84
N ASP A 557 34.17 18.97 -21.00
CA ASP A 557 34.64 19.46 -22.31
C ASP A 557 35.41 18.40 -23.12
N ASN A 558 36.00 17.40 -22.46
CA ASN A 558 36.78 16.33 -23.07
C ASN A 558 36.55 15.00 -22.34
N THR A 559 35.38 14.39 -22.53
CA THR A 559 35.04 13.07 -21.94
C THR A 559 35.54 11.89 -22.78
N ILE A 560 35.49 10.68 -22.23
CA ILE A 560 35.80 9.44 -22.95
C ILE A 560 34.87 9.27 -24.16
N PRO A 561 35.35 8.84 -25.35
CA PRO A 561 34.51 8.66 -26.53
C PRO A 561 33.35 7.71 -26.27
N GLY A 562 32.14 8.09 -26.70
CA GLY A 562 30.92 7.30 -26.49
C GLY A 562 30.26 7.48 -25.11
N GLU A 563 30.82 8.32 -24.25
CA GLU A 563 30.21 8.71 -22.98
C GLU A 563 29.54 10.08 -23.09
N ASN A 564 28.40 10.26 -22.41
CA ASN A 564 27.73 11.55 -22.36
C ASN A 564 28.58 12.54 -21.53
N PRO A 565 28.81 13.78 -21.99
CA PRO A 565 29.60 14.77 -21.24
C PRO A 565 28.84 15.38 -20.03
N ASP A 566 27.51 15.25 -19.98
CA ASP A 566 26.69 15.65 -18.84
C ASP A 566 26.46 14.48 -17.89
N GLN A 567 27.35 14.36 -16.90
CA GLN A 567 27.38 13.24 -15.95
C GLN A 567 26.98 13.70 -14.55
N TYR A 568 26.18 12.91 -13.85
CA TYR A 568 25.69 13.23 -12.51
C TYR A 568 25.99 12.10 -11.52
N VAL A 569 26.19 12.46 -10.26
CA VAL A 569 26.61 11.54 -9.20
C VAL A 569 25.49 10.57 -8.84
N ALA A 570 25.83 9.28 -8.88
CA ALA A 570 24.94 8.21 -8.46
C ALA A 570 25.67 7.16 -7.62
N LEU A 571 24.89 6.44 -6.83
CA LEU A 571 25.32 5.38 -5.93
C LEU A 571 24.52 4.11 -6.25
N TRP A 572 25.23 3.00 -6.29
CA TRP A 572 24.68 1.65 -6.45
C TRP A 572 25.31 0.73 -5.41
N TYR A 573 24.76 -0.46 -5.23
CA TYR A 573 25.34 -1.47 -4.33
C TYR A 573 25.56 -2.78 -5.08
N GLN A 574 26.72 -3.37 -4.86
CA GLN A 574 27.03 -4.70 -5.37
C GLN A 574 27.69 -5.54 -4.26
N ALA A 575 27.13 -6.71 -3.97
CA ALA A 575 27.58 -7.58 -2.88
C ALA A 575 27.76 -6.87 -1.52
N GLY A 576 26.89 -5.89 -1.21
CA GLY A 576 26.92 -5.10 0.01
C GLY A 576 27.95 -3.95 0.03
N GLU A 577 28.70 -3.74 -1.05
CA GLU A 577 29.64 -2.61 -1.18
C GLU A 577 29.01 -1.42 -1.90
N PRO A 578 29.20 -0.18 -1.41
CA PRO A 578 28.78 1.02 -2.12
C PRO A 578 29.65 1.26 -3.34
N VAL A 579 29.02 1.56 -4.47
CA VAL A 579 29.66 1.81 -5.76
C VAL A 579 29.19 3.16 -6.28
N MET A 580 30.05 4.18 -6.16
CA MET A 580 29.81 5.46 -6.81
C MET A 580 29.99 5.32 -8.32
N GLY A 581 29.15 5.99 -9.09
CA GLY A 581 29.17 5.96 -10.54
C GLY A 581 28.52 7.20 -11.12
N ARG A 582 28.01 7.06 -12.34
CA ARG A 582 27.45 8.17 -13.09
C ARG A 582 26.14 7.81 -13.77
N ILE A 583 25.29 8.82 -13.90
CA ILE A 583 24.10 8.79 -14.75
C ILE A 583 24.11 9.94 -15.76
N TRP A 584 23.33 9.79 -16.81
CA TRP A 584 23.06 10.84 -17.81
C TRP A 584 21.65 10.71 -18.39
N ASN A 585 21.16 11.79 -18.98
CA ASN A 585 19.88 11.80 -19.66
C ASN A 585 20.05 11.19 -21.05
N GLU A 586 19.38 10.06 -21.28
CA GLU A 586 19.34 9.36 -22.56
C GLU A 586 17.89 9.33 -23.06
N GLY A 587 17.55 10.26 -23.95
CA GLY A 587 16.21 10.33 -24.55
C GLY A 587 15.08 10.59 -23.54
N GLY A 588 15.34 11.36 -22.48
CA GLY A 588 14.38 11.65 -21.42
C GLY A 588 14.34 10.60 -20.32
N LYS A 589 15.26 9.63 -20.32
CA LYS A 589 15.35 8.56 -19.33
C LYS A 589 16.71 8.52 -18.65
N VAL A 590 16.75 7.95 -17.46
CA VAL A 590 17.98 7.75 -16.71
C VAL A 590 18.77 6.58 -17.29
N ALA A 591 19.94 6.86 -17.86
CA ALA A 591 20.94 5.85 -18.17
C ALA A 591 22.08 5.92 -17.15
N ALA A 592 22.72 4.78 -16.88
CA ALA A 592 23.66 4.65 -15.77
C ALA A 592 24.89 3.81 -16.14
N ASN A 593 26.01 4.09 -15.46
CA ASN A 593 27.24 3.32 -15.58
C ASN A 593 28.01 3.28 -14.25
N PHE A 594 28.36 2.07 -13.83
CA PHE A 594 29.12 1.77 -12.63
C PHE A 594 30.27 0.82 -12.94
N CYS A 595 31.25 0.74 -12.05
CA CYS A 595 32.32 -0.25 -12.14
C CYS A 595 32.60 -0.89 -10.79
N TRP A 596 32.73 -2.21 -10.80
CA TRP A 596 33.01 -2.97 -9.60
C TRP A 596 33.71 -4.27 -9.96
N ASN A 597 34.68 -4.66 -9.14
CA ASN A 597 35.45 -5.90 -9.30
C ASN A 597 35.95 -6.15 -10.73
N LYS A 598 36.61 -5.15 -11.32
CA LYS A 598 37.20 -5.16 -12.67
C LYS A 598 36.20 -5.11 -13.83
N ASN A 599 34.90 -5.10 -13.55
CA ASN A 599 33.85 -5.09 -14.57
C ASN A 599 33.20 -3.71 -14.72
N GLU A 600 32.69 -3.44 -15.92
CA GLU A 600 31.79 -2.32 -16.21
C GLU A 600 30.34 -2.79 -16.21
N TYR A 601 29.45 -1.99 -15.62
CA TYR A 601 28.01 -2.22 -15.56
C TYR A 601 27.31 -1.00 -16.17
N LYS A 602 26.96 -1.10 -17.46
CA LYS A 602 26.35 -0.02 -18.25
C LYS A 602 24.93 -0.41 -18.69
N GLY A 603 23.99 0.53 -18.59
CA GLY A 603 22.60 0.33 -19.02
C GLY A 603 21.67 0.03 -17.84
N ASN A 604 20.93 -1.08 -17.90
CA ASN A 604 19.95 -1.43 -16.88
C ASN A 604 20.60 -2.07 -15.65
N VAL A 605 20.98 -1.23 -14.68
CA VAL A 605 21.57 -1.64 -13.39
C VAL A 605 20.53 -1.75 -12.26
N GLY A 606 19.24 -1.64 -12.59
CA GLY A 606 18.16 -1.69 -11.61
C GLY A 606 18.05 -0.41 -10.77
N SER A 607 17.82 -0.58 -9.47
CA SER A 607 17.68 0.52 -8.51
C SER A 607 19.01 1.16 -8.15
N ILE A 608 19.03 2.49 -8.15
CA ILE A 608 20.18 3.33 -7.81
C ILE A 608 19.72 4.52 -6.97
N GLN A 609 20.69 5.20 -6.35
CA GLN A 609 20.48 6.45 -5.64
C GLN A 609 21.20 7.57 -6.37
N VAL A 610 20.56 8.72 -6.51
CA VAL A 610 21.13 9.89 -7.22
C VAL A 610 21.28 11.04 -6.25
N LEU A 611 22.45 11.68 -6.26
CA LEU A 611 22.75 12.78 -5.35
C LEU A 611 22.03 14.06 -5.78
N VAL A 612 21.22 14.60 -4.87
CA VAL A 612 20.40 15.79 -5.12
C VAL A 612 21.03 17.02 -4.48
N HIS A 613 20.92 18.14 -5.19
CA HIS A 613 21.33 19.45 -4.71
C HIS A 613 20.16 20.13 -3.97
N LEU A 614 20.11 19.99 -2.64
CA LEU A 614 19.12 20.70 -1.82
C LEU A 614 19.22 22.23 -2.00
N SER A 615 18.08 22.92 -1.89
CA SER A 615 17.99 24.37 -1.91
C SER A 615 18.87 25.01 -0.83
N GLU A 616 19.48 26.16 -1.15
CA GLU A 616 20.48 26.82 -0.28
C GLU A 616 19.96 27.16 1.12
N HIS A 617 18.67 27.51 1.24
CA HIS A 617 18.05 27.86 2.50
C HIS A 617 17.75 26.64 3.40
N VAL A 618 17.73 25.43 2.82
CA VAL A 618 17.45 24.17 3.53
C VAL A 618 18.72 23.52 4.06
N ARG A 619 19.82 23.56 3.30
CA ARG A 619 21.07 22.85 3.63
C ARG A 619 22.03 23.71 4.47
N GLY A 620 22.72 23.05 5.40
CA GLY A 620 23.74 23.68 6.25
C GLY A 620 25.17 23.49 5.74
N PHE A 621 25.34 23.04 4.49
CA PHE A 621 26.65 22.86 3.86
C PHE A 621 26.58 23.21 2.36
N ASP A 622 27.74 23.29 1.71
CA ASP A 622 27.86 23.46 0.26
C ASP A 622 28.76 22.37 -0.33
N TYR A 623 28.47 21.96 -1.56
CA TYR A 623 29.32 21.04 -2.32
C TYR A 623 30.37 21.79 -3.14
N SER A 624 31.52 21.16 -3.37
CA SER A 624 32.52 21.61 -4.34
C SER A 624 33.38 20.43 -4.78
N TRP A 625 33.92 20.53 -6.00
CA TRP A 625 34.88 19.58 -6.55
C TRP A 625 36.30 20.02 -6.19
N ILE A 626 36.99 19.21 -5.38
CA ILE A 626 38.29 19.55 -4.76
C ILE A 626 39.38 18.61 -5.28
N PRO A 627 40.57 19.12 -5.69
CA PRO A 627 41.67 18.27 -6.11
C PRO A 627 42.03 17.22 -5.05
N PHE A 628 42.30 15.99 -5.47
CA PHE A 628 42.56 14.87 -4.56
C PHE A 628 43.56 15.19 -3.42
N PRO A 629 44.72 15.84 -3.64
CA PRO A 629 45.67 16.12 -2.56
C PRO A 629 45.10 16.99 -1.44
N GLN A 630 44.15 17.87 -1.77
CA GLN A 630 43.46 18.71 -0.78
C GLN A 630 42.34 17.92 -0.08
N ALA A 631 41.57 17.12 -0.83
CA ALA A 631 40.49 16.28 -0.30
C ALA A 631 41.00 15.17 0.63
N ALA A 632 42.16 14.59 0.30
CA ALA A 632 42.84 13.53 1.03
C ALA A 632 43.66 14.03 2.24
N SER A 633 43.69 15.35 2.49
CA SER A 633 44.41 15.90 3.63
C SER A 633 43.93 15.29 4.96
N PHE A 634 44.90 15.01 5.85
CA PHE A 634 44.68 14.56 7.22
C PHE A 634 44.63 15.73 8.22
N ASP A 635 44.60 16.97 7.73
CA ASP A 635 44.43 18.14 8.58
C ASP A 635 43.10 18.04 9.36
N LYS A 636 43.20 18.12 10.69
CA LYS A 636 42.05 18.09 11.60
C LYS A 636 41.12 19.29 11.41
N ASN A 637 41.63 20.37 10.82
CA ASN A 637 40.89 21.59 10.52
C ASN A 637 40.48 21.68 9.04
N LYS A 638 40.54 20.57 8.29
CA LYS A 638 40.15 20.59 6.88
C LYS A 638 38.69 21.04 6.74
N GLU A 639 38.50 22.08 5.94
CA GLU A 639 37.18 22.67 5.74
C GLU A 639 36.31 21.84 4.78
N TRP A 640 36.96 21.15 3.84
CA TRP A 640 36.32 20.31 2.83
C TRP A 640 36.47 18.84 3.20
N ILE A 641 35.34 18.16 3.33
CA ILE A 641 35.27 16.74 3.65
C ILE A 641 34.72 16.02 2.43
N PRO A 642 35.38 14.95 1.93
CA PRO A 642 34.82 14.15 0.84
C PRO A 642 33.37 13.72 1.14
N VAL A 643 32.51 13.75 0.14
CA VAL A 643 31.21 13.06 0.23
C VAL A 643 31.50 11.57 0.15
N HIS A 644 31.20 10.82 1.21
CA HIS A 644 31.55 9.41 1.32
C HIS A 644 30.39 8.56 1.81
N VAL A 645 30.41 7.28 1.43
CA VAL A 645 29.61 6.22 2.02
C VAL A 645 30.56 5.24 2.69
N ASP A 646 30.33 5.01 3.98
CA ASP A 646 31.18 4.16 4.80
C ASP A 646 31.12 2.71 4.35
N ASN A 647 32.28 2.04 4.35
CA ASN A 647 32.38 0.63 4.05
C ASN A 647 33.55 0.01 4.79
N THR A 648 33.38 -1.23 5.26
CA THR A 648 34.40 -1.99 5.98
C THR A 648 35.70 -2.18 5.19
N LYS A 649 35.64 -2.12 3.85
CA LYS A 649 36.80 -2.23 2.95
C LYS A 649 37.44 -0.89 2.58
N GLY A 650 36.85 0.23 3.01
CA GLY A 650 37.27 1.59 2.68
C GLY A 650 36.09 2.44 2.20
N ASP A 651 35.96 3.65 2.74
CA ASP A 651 34.88 4.56 2.41
C ASP A 651 34.98 5.00 0.95
N ILE A 652 33.85 5.04 0.25
CA ILE A 652 33.81 5.33 -1.18
C ILE A 652 33.22 6.72 -1.40
N SER A 653 33.96 7.56 -2.10
CA SER A 653 33.60 8.91 -2.53
C SER A 653 33.36 8.98 -4.04
N SER A 654 32.71 10.04 -4.49
CA SER A 654 32.57 10.35 -5.92
C SER A 654 33.72 11.23 -6.41
N GLY A 655 34.19 11.00 -7.64
CA GLY A 655 35.25 11.83 -8.21
C GLY A 655 35.30 11.79 -9.73
N VAL A 656 35.76 12.90 -10.31
CA VAL A 656 36.04 13.02 -11.74
C VAL A 656 37.51 12.68 -11.96
N ILE A 657 37.74 11.67 -12.80
CA ILE A 657 39.03 11.04 -13.02
C ILE A 657 39.49 11.36 -14.43
N THR A 658 40.78 11.70 -14.56
CA THR A 658 41.39 12.01 -15.85
C THR A 658 42.20 10.82 -16.35
N PHE A 659 41.75 10.20 -17.44
CA PHE A 659 42.49 9.16 -18.18
C PHE A 659 42.91 9.74 -19.53
N ASP A 660 44.22 9.74 -19.82
CA ASP A 660 44.77 10.23 -21.10
C ASP A 660 44.25 11.64 -21.49
N GLY A 661 44.15 12.54 -20.50
CA GLY A 661 43.65 13.91 -20.68
C GLY A 661 42.13 14.03 -20.79
N LYS A 662 41.37 12.94 -20.65
CA LYS A 662 39.90 12.90 -20.73
C LYS A 662 39.26 12.67 -19.38
N GLN A 663 38.20 13.41 -19.09
CA GLN A 663 37.52 13.41 -17.79
C GLN A 663 36.32 12.45 -17.78
N ILE A 664 36.15 11.71 -16.69
CA ILE A 664 34.99 10.83 -16.49
C ILE A 664 34.64 10.70 -15.01
N LEU A 665 33.35 10.69 -14.69
CA LEU A 665 32.85 10.52 -13.34
C LEU A 665 32.87 9.03 -12.94
N GLY A 666 33.39 8.77 -11.74
CA GLY A 666 33.51 7.43 -11.15
C GLY A 666 33.62 7.46 -9.63
N LYS A 667 34.30 6.45 -9.07
CA LYS A 667 34.49 6.27 -7.63
C LYS A 667 35.91 6.53 -7.19
N VAL A 668 36.07 6.99 -5.95
CA VAL A 668 37.35 7.29 -5.32
C VAL A 668 37.36 6.72 -3.90
N ASP A 669 38.36 5.90 -3.60
CA ASP A 669 38.73 5.53 -2.24
C ASP A 669 39.88 6.44 -1.82
N VAL A 670 39.54 7.49 -1.08
CA VAL A 670 40.48 8.56 -0.71
C VAL A 670 41.57 8.03 0.21
N LYS A 671 41.24 7.13 1.14
CA LYS A 671 42.18 6.58 2.13
C LYS A 671 43.19 5.63 1.49
N ASN A 672 42.74 4.81 0.54
CA ASN A 672 43.60 3.85 -0.15
C ASN A 672 44.23 4.38 -1.45
N GLU A 673 44.02 5.67 -1.76
CA GLU A 673 44.51 6.34 -2.96
C GLU A 673 44.15 5.60 -4.26
N LYS A 674 42.88 5.23 -4.41
CA LYS A 674 42.37 4.55 -5.62
C LYS A 674 41.23 5.33 -6.24
N SER A 675 41.23 5.46 -7.57
CA SER A 675 40.07 5.96 -8.30
C SER A 675 39.79 5.09 -9.51
N SER A 676 38.52 4.86 -9.83
CA SER A 676 38.15 4.08 -11.00
C SER A 676 36.82 4.48 -11.64
N ALA A 677 36.71 4.21 -12.94
CA ALA A 677 35.50 4.39 -13.73
C ALA A 677 35.33 3.23 -14.73
N GLY A 678 34.07 2.84 -14.98
CA GLY A 678 33.71 1.85 -16.00
C GLY A 678 33.65 2.49 -17.37
N PHE A 679 34.42 1.97 -18.32
CA PHE A 679 34.31 2.28 -19.75
C PHE A 679 35.09 1.26 -20.59
N GLY A 680 34.64 1.01 -21.82
CA GLY A 680 35.32 0.08 -22.73
C GLY A 680 35.21 -1.40 -22.33
N GLY A 681 34.14 -1.77 -21.63
CA GLY A 681 33.84 -3.12 -21.16
C GLY A 681 34.53 -3.51 -19.85
N LYS A 682 35.20 -2.59 -19.15
CA LYS A 682 36.00 -2.89 -17.95
C LYS A 682 36.06 -1.72 -16.96
N GLU A 683 36.50 -2.02 -15.75
CA GLU A 683 36.95 -1.01 -14.78
C GLU A 683 38.35 -0.51 -15.15
N ASN A 684 38.49 0.80 -15.31
CA ASN A 684 39.79 1.46 -15.48
C ASN A 684 40.15 2.15 -14.16
N MET A 685 41.37 1.92 -13.66
CA MET A 685 41.76 2.29 -12.30
C MET A 685 43.09 3.02 -12.28
N LEU A 686 43.17 4.06 -11.44
CA LEU A 686 44.40 4.73 -11.04
C LEU A 686 44.67 4.44 -9.56
N VAL A 687 45.94 4.27 -9.21
CA VAL A 687 46.39 4.01 -7.83
C VAL A 687 47.57 4.90 -7.47
N GLY A 688 47.67 5.28 -6.19
CA GLY A 688 48.79 6.06 -5.65
C GLY A 688 48.97 7.42 -6.35
N PRO A 689 50.20 7.79 -6.77
CA PRO A 689 50.46 9.09 -7.40
C PRO A 689 49.62 9.40 -8.64
N ALA A 690 49.24 8.36 -9.40
CA ALA A 690 48.39 8.52 -10.58
C ALA A 690 46.95 8.90 -10.18
N CYS A 691 46.42 8.35 -9.09
CA CYS A 691 45.13 8.76 -8.53
C CYS A 691 45.21 10.21 -8.04
N ALA A 692 46.23 10.54 -7.24
CA ALA A 692 46.39 11.85 -6.63
C ALA A 692 46.54 12.99 -7.65
N SER A 693 47.23 12.75 -8.76
CA SER A 693 47.48 13.79 -9.78
C SER A 693 46.32 13.99 -10.77
N ASN A 694 45.42 13.00 -10.89
CA ASN A 694 44.42 12.96 -11.96
C ASN A 694 42.97 12.92 -11.48
N THR A 695 42.72 13.07 -10.18
CA THR A 695 41.38 12.94 -9.61
C THR A 695 40.94 14.23 -8.90
N VAL A 696 39.71 14.65 -9.16
CA VAL A 696 39.00 15.72 -8.42
C VAL A 696 37.83 15.08 -7.68
N VAL A 697 37.77 15.25 -6.36
CA VAL A 697 36.83 14.56 -5.46
C VAL A 697 35.69 15.49 -5.09
N LEU A 698 34.46 15.00 -5.12
CA LEU A 698 33.32 15.74 -4.58
C LEU A 698 33.44 15.85 -3.07
N CYS A 699 33.47 17.07 -2.55
CA CYS A 699 33.54 17.37 -1.13
C CYS A 699 32.38 18.27 -0.71
N ARG A 700 32.16 18.35 0.60
CA ARG A 700 31.21 19.22 1.27
C ARG A 700 31.89 20.03 2.37
N LYS A 701 31.44 21.28 2.56
CA LYS A 701 31.90 22.20 3.62
C LYS A 701 30.71 22.73 4.40
N ALA A 702 30.75 22.63 5.73
CA ALA A 702 29.70 23.16 6.58
C ALA A 702 29.66 24.70 6.49
N LYS A 703 28.45 25.26 6.41
CA LYS A 703 28.21 26.71 6.47
C LYS A 703 28.53 27.23 7.89
N PRO A 704 28.82 28.54 8.04
CA PRO A 704 29.11 29.12 9.34
C PRO A 704 28.03 28.78 10.39
N GLY A 705 28.48 28.30 11.55
CA GLY A 705 27.60 27.89 12.65
C GLY A 705 27.05 26.47 12.59
N TYR A 706 27.38 25.71 11.53
CA TYR A 706 27.06 24.29 11.40
C TYR A 706 28.33 23.43 11.43
N LYS A 707 28.17 22.15 11.74
CA LYS A 707 29.25 21.15 11.73
C LYS A 707 28.71 19.81 11.24
N PHE A 708 29.56 19.01 10.62
CA PHE A 708 29.27 17.60 10.38
C PHE A 708 29.57 16.84 11.68
N ASP A 709 28.65 15.98 12.10
CA ASP A 709 28.77 15.17 13.31
C ASP A 709 29.44 13.82 13.04
#